data_AF-A0A319DZ51-F1
#
_entry.id   AF-A0A319DZ51-F1
#
_cell.length_a   1.000
_cell.length_b   1.000
_cell.length_c   1.000
_cell.angle_alpha   90.00
_cell.angle_beta   90.00
_cell.angle_gamma   90.00
#
_symmetry.space_group_name_H-M   'P 1'
#
loop_
_entity.id
_entity.type
_entity.pdbx_description
1 polymer ?
#
loop_
_entity_poly.entity_id
_entity_poly.type
_entity_poly.pdbx_seq_one_letter_code
_entity_poly.pdbx_strand_id
1 'polypeptide(L)'
;MARRYMIPWLYDLGVWIFTLCLDIFFREVYSRGAWRIPKRGPVIIVAAPHANQFVDSILLMRILKHYADRRTSFLIAEKSMREPYIGTMAGCMGALPVVRSMDHVKPTKGEIYLPDPENNPTLVRGRGTDFTSDQFMVGGSLILPRVGKTSPEQQAIEEILGPNELRLRKPFKKFDKDHPLYEPLRKGTPFKIAPHIDQSKMFASVYQELIAGGCIGIFPEGGSHDRPSLLPLKAGVAIIALGTLAQDPNCGLSIIPCGMNYFHPNKFRSRAVVEFGNPVQVHPDQIEAFKAGGNLKRNAVGSLLETIQEALTAVTQQAPDHETLMVIQATRRLYKPLRMKLPLPVVIELNRRLLKGYTQFKDEPKVLQLKKAISDYNRRLRALGIRDHQVEWGDVKHRPWWLVLGTLLYRVGELLTLAIGTLPSVALFWPVFVTAKVVSVKKQRKALAGSVVKLEGRDVVGTWKILVAMGLAPALYTWYTVLVTIWLHYCRHDGHYASVVPWWINARTYIPDAIPLTLFSIFFFGLMISVSFAGLRIGEIGIDVLKSLPPLLVALNPRSANSFAKLRAERQALSARVVDVIDTFAPEIFPDFQSEKLISHEHPEDDTYQSRLKSMPPSEPESRSRSKDRTSRSRSRSAGFHLYDTILKPLSIKSKDDLGEVNRRIRDSMQERGRQRVRNEMDPDEDVVSLDGSASVGSGDISIEEQKKTK
;
A
#
# COMPACT_ATOMS: atom_id res chain seq x y z
N MET A 1 33.65 1.08 -8.52
CA MET A 1 32.41 1.90 -8.48
C MET A 1 32.51 2.82 -7.28
N ALA A 2 32.44 4.13 -7.49
CA ALA A 2 32.61 5.16 -6.48
C ALA A 2 31.56 5.06 -5.35
N ARG A 3 32.00 5.22 -4.09
CA ARG A 3 31.14 5.56 -2.95
C ARG A 3 30.22 6.71 -3.38
N ARG A 4 28.93 6.45 -3.61
CA ARG A 4 27.98 7.52 -3.86
C ARG A 4 27.48 8.03 -2.52
N TYR A 5 28.06 9.15 -2.10
CA TYR A 5 27.58 9.90 -0.96
C TYR A 5 26.21 10.49 -1.29
N MET A 6 25.21 10.20 -0.45
CA MET A 6 23.97 10.97 -0.41
C MET A 6 24.34 12.46 -0.29
N ILE A 7 23.86 13.29 -1.22
CA ILE A 7 24.12 14.73 -1.21
C ILE A 7 23.04 15.39 -0.36
N PRO A 8 23.35 15.88 0.86
CA PRO A 8 22.32 16.25 1.84
C PRO A 8 21.34 17.32 1.38
N TRP A 9 21.84 18.39 0.73
CA TRP A 9 20.99 19.48 0.24
C TRP A 9 20.10 19.03 -0.92
N LEU A 10 20.61 18.15 -1.79
CA LEU A 10 19.86 17.63 -2.94
C LEU A 10 18.82 16.61 -2.49
N TYR A 11 19.12 15.82 -1.45
CA TYR A 11 18.14 14.99 -0.75
C TYR A 11 17.00 15.86 -0.20
N ASP A 12 17.33 16.91 0.54
CA ASP A 12 16.35 17.78 1.18
C ASP A 12 15.49 18.52 0.13
N LEU A 13 16.11 18.99 -0.96
CA LEU A 13 15.40 19.57 -2.11
C LEU A 13 14.47 18.54 -2.78
N GLY A 14 14.95 17.32 -2.99
CA GLY A 14 14.13 16.23 -3.55
C GLY A 14 12.93 15.91 -2.68
N VAL A 15 13.12 15.80 -1.35
CA VAL A 15 12.03 15.60 -0.40
C VAL A 15 11.04 16.77 -0.41
N TRP A 16 11.51 18.00 -0.57
CA TRP A 16 10.63 19.17 -0.68
C TRP A 16 9.76 19.12 -1.94
N ILE A 17 10.35 18.86 -3.13
CA ILE A 17 9.60 18.70 -4.39
C ILE A 17 8.59 17.56 -4.27
N PHE A 18 9.03 16.43 -3.75
CA PHE A 18 8.18 15.28 -3.53
C PHE A 18 7.03 15.55 -2.57
N THR A 19 7.25 16.37 -1.54
CA THR A 19 6.20 16.78 -0.60
C THR A 19 5.09 17.54 -1.32
N LEU A 20 5.45 18.47 -2.22
CA LEU A 20 4.47 19.17 -3.07
C LEU A 20 3.67 18.19 -3.94
N CYS A 21 4.36 17.25 -4.59
CA CYS A 21 3.69 16.22 -5.41
C CYS A 21 2.74 15.35 -4.58
N LEU A 22 3.15 14.95 -3.38
CA LEU A 22 2.33 14.16 -2.47
C LEU A 22 1.11 14.93 -1.95
N ASP A 23 1.25 16.23 -1.64
CA ASP A 23 0.12 17.05 -1.16
C ASP A 23 -0.92 17.32 -2.26
N ILE A 24 -0.47 17.33 -3.52
CA ILE A 24 -1.37 17.35 -4.68
C ILE A 24 -2.05 15.99 -4.83
N PHE A 25 -1.28 14.88 -4.82
CA PHE A 25 -1.78 13.54 -5.09
C PHE A 25 -2.66 12.97 -3.98
N PHE A 26 -2.29 13.16 -2.72
CA PHE A 26 -3.03 12.71 -1.54
C PHE A 26 -3.80 13.87 -0.92
N ARG A 27 -5.02 13.59 -0.49
CA ARG A 27 -5.82 14.58 0.25
C ARG A 27 -5.33 14.75 1.67
N GLU A 28 -5.04 13.62 2.33
CA GLU A 28 -4.62 13.56 3.71
C GLU A 28 -3.62 12.41 3.87
N VAL A 29 -2.51 12.70 4.55
CA VAL A 29 -1.51 11.71 4.98
C VAL A 29 -1.36 11.86 6.49
N TYR A 30 -1.61 10.78 7.24
CA TYR A 30 -1.36 10.76 8.68
C TYR A 30 -0.23 9.80 9.02
N SER A 31 0.60 10.18 9.98
CA SER A 31 1.61 9.31 10.56
C SER A 31 1.28 8.99 12.02
N ARG A 32 1.20 7.71 12.38
CA ARG A 32 1.02 7.24 13.76
C ARG A 32 2.31 6.61 14.24
N GLY A 33 2.71 6.89 15.48
CA GLY A 33 3.92 6.27 16.07
C GLY A 33 5.25 6.81 15.55
N ALA A 34 5.27 7.86 14.72
CA ALA A 34 6.51 8.42 14.16
C ALA A 34 7.51 8.90 15.23
N TRP A 35 7.03 9.21 16.44
CA TRP A 35 7.87 9.56 17.60
C TRP A 35 8.73 8.40 18.11
N ARG A 36 8.41 7.14 17.75
CA ARG A 36 9.18 5.94 18.10
C ARG A 36 10.46 5.79 17.29
N ILE A 37 10.61 6.57 16.23
CA ILE A 37 11.76 6.49 15.33
C ILE A 37 12.97 7.13 16.03
N PRO A 38 14.07 6.38 16.25
CA PRO A 38 15.26 6.93 16.87
C PRO A 38 15.86 8.04 15.99
N LYS A 39 16.10 9.22 16.58
CA LYS A 39 16.72 10.37 15.89
C LYS A 39 18.21 10.18 15.59
N ARG A 40 18.88 9.29 16.33
CA ARG A 40 20.31 8.97 16.20
C ARG A 40 20.48 7.45 16.21
N GLY A 41 21.65 7.00 15.77
CA GLY A 41 22.00 5.58 15.70
C GLY A 41 21.47 4.85 14.46
N PRO A 42 21.89 3.60 14.22
CA PRO A 42 21.51 2.81 13.07
C PRO A 42 20.01 2.49 13.11
N VAL A 43 19.29 2.74 12.02
CA VAL A 43 17.86 2.39 11.92
C VAL A 43 17.57 1.68 10.61
N ILE A 44 16.84 0.57 10.69
CA ILE A 44 16.22 -0.10 9.54
C ILE A 44 14.71 0.12 9.61
N ILE A 45 14.16 0.85 8.66
CA ILE A 45 12.72 0.97 8.48
C ILE A 45 12.26 -0.18 7.58
N VAL A 46 11.51 -1.10 8.15
CA VAL A 46 10.92 -2.23 7.42
C VAL A 46 9.49 -1.86 7.09
N ALA A 47 9.19 -1.62 5.81
CA ALA A 47 7.89 -1.12 5.40
C ALA A 47 7.08 -2.16 4.60
N ALA A 48 5.78 -2.28 4.90
CA ALA A 48 4.85 -3.17 4.20
C ALA A 48 3.39 -2.69 4.38
N PRO A 49 2.42 -3.06 3.53
CA PRO A 49 2.64 -3.62 2.20
C PRO A 49 3.30 -2.63 1.24
N HIS A 50 4.04 -3.13 0.26
CA HIS A 50 4.56 -2.31 -0.83
C HIS A 50 3.48 -2.08 -1.91
N ALA A 51 2.50 -1.23 -1.58
CA ALA A 51 1.33 -0.99 -2.42
C ALA A 51 1.57 -0.02 -3.60
N ASN A 52 2.64 0.78 -3.57
CA ASN A 52 3.04 1.63 -4.68
C ASN A 52 4.55 1.60 -4.93
N GLN A 53 4.95 1.52 -6.21
CA GLN A 53 6.35 1.38 -6.58
C GLN A 53 7.29 2.48 -6.04
N PHE A 54 7.06 3.77 -6.33
CA PHE A 54 7.92 4.86 -5.83
C PHE A 54 7.24 5.74 -4.78
N VAL A 55 5.91 5.81 -4.79
CA VAL A 55 5.15 6.66 -3.86
C VAL A 55 5.39 6.24 -2.41
N ASP A 56 5.54 4.94 -2.14
CA ASP A 56 5.79 4.43 -0.79
C ASP A 56 7.10 4.97 -0.21
N SER A 57 8.21 4.88 -0.96
CA SER A 57 9.51 5.40 -0.54
C SER A 57 9.45 6.91 -0.33
N ILE A 58 8.84 7.64 -1.27
CA ILE A 58 8.72 9.09 -1.20
C ILE A 58 7.94 9.53 0.05
N LEU A 59 6.85 8.82 0.38
CA LEU A 59 6.05 9.07 1.58
C LEU A 59 6.86 8.88 2.86
N LEU A 60 7.65 7.80 2.93
CA LEU A 60 8.52 7.53 4.07
C LEU A 60 9.66 8.55 4.19
N MET A 61 10.30 8.95 3.08
CA MET A 61 11.33 9.99 3.08
C MET A 61 10.81 11.29 3.68
N ARG A 62 9.60 11.72 3.27
CA ARG A 62 8.93 12.90 3.83
C ARG A 62 8.71 12.76 5.34
N ILE A 63 8.14 11.64 5.79
CA ILE A 63 7.79 11.43 7.21
C ILE A 63 9.06 11.34 8.08
N LEU A 64 10.06 10.58 7.65
CA LEU A 64 11.31 10.40 8.38
C LEU A 64 12.09 11.71 8.49
N LYS A 65 12.12 12.51 7.42
CA LYS A 65 12.71 13.84 7.45
C LYS A 65 11.93 14.81 8.35
N HIS A 66 10.60 14.78 8.31
CA HIS A 66 9.79 15.73 9.07
C HIS A 66 9.76 15.44 10.59
N TYR A 67 9.62 14.18 11.00
CA TYR A 67 9.44 13.82 12.41
C TYR A 67 10.73 13.45 13.13
N ALA A 68 11.71 12.87 12.42
CA ALA A 68 12.95 12.37 13.02
C ALA A 68 14.20 13.10 12.51
N ASP A 69 14.06 14.05 11.56
CA ASP A 69 15.15 14.72 10.85
C ASP A 69 16.16 13.73 10.22
N ARG A 70 15.65 12.59 9.76
CA ARG A 70 16.48 11.52 9.18
C ARG A 70 16.38 11.49 7.67
N ARG A 71 17.54 11.46 7.02
CA ARG A 71 17.66 11.12 5.60
C ARG A 71 17.76 9.61 5.48
N THR A 72 16.96 9.05 4.60
CA THR A 72 16.77 7.59 4.46
C THR A 72 17.20 7.13 3.09
N SER A 73 18.03 6.10 3.08
CA SER A 73 18.52 5.41 1.89
C SER A 73 17.66 4.19 1.61
N PHE A 74 17.08 4.09 0.41
CA PHE A 74 16.24 2.95 0.04
C PHE A 74 16.99 1.97 -0.85
N LEU A 75 16.75 0.68 -0.63
CA LEU A 75 17.16 -0.36 -1.58
C LEU A 75 16.29 -0.27 -2.83
N ILE A 76 16.92 -0.10 -3.99
CA ILE A 76 16.24 0.05 -5.29
C ILE A 76 16.78 -0.97 -6.30
N ALA A 77 15.91 -1.53 -7.15
CA ALA A 77 16.35 -2.46 -8.18
C ALA A 77 17.36 -1.81 -9.13
N GLU A 78 18.44 -2.52 -9.45
CA GLU A 78 19.51 -2.01 -10.32
C GLU A 78 18.96 -1.56 -11.69
N LYS A 79 17.97 -2.29 -12.22
CA LYS A 79 17.28 -1.90 -13.46
C LYS A 79 16.73 -0.47 -13.42
N SER A 80 16.17 -0.05 -12.28
CA SER A 80 15.67 1.32 -12.11
C SER A 80 16.80 2.35 -11.97
N MET A 81 17.96 1.92 -11.48
CA MET A 81 19.16 2.77 -11.39
C MET A 81 19.85 3.02 -12.74
N ARG A 82 19.58 2.18 -13.75
CA ARG A 82 20.09 2.37 -15.11
C ARG A 82 19.23 3.31 -15.96
N GLU A 83 18.03 3.64 -15.50
CA GLU A 83 17.19 4.65 -16.14
C GLU A 83 17.81 6.05 -15.89
N PRO A 84 18.08 6.86 -16.93
CA PRO A 84 18.96 8.03 -16.82
C PRO A 84 18.49 9.06 -15.78
N TYR A 85 17.21 9.40 -15.79
CA TYR A 85 16.65 10.40 -14.87
C TYR A 85 16.40 9.83 -13.46
N ILE A 86 15.83 8.62 -13.39
CA ILE A 86 15.47 7.98 -12.11
C ILE A 86 16.72 7.58 -11.35
N GLY A 87 17.69 6.96 -12.01
CA GLY A 87 18.92 6.48 -11.40
C GLY A 87 19.86 7.60 -10.94
N THR A 88 19.93 8.70 -11.69
CA THR A 88 20.72 9.88 -11.27
C THR A 88 20.13 10.50 -10.02
N MET A 89 18.83 10.79 -10.02
CA MET A 89 18.15 11.38 -8.86
C MET A 89 18.18 10.44 -7.66
N ALA A 90 17.84 9.16 -7.83
CA ALA A 90 17.87 8.17 -6.76
C ALA A 90 19.28 8.01 -6.17
N GLY A 91 20.32 7.98 -7.02
CA GLY A 91 21.71 7.90 -6.57
C GLY A 91 22.15 9.12 -5.76
N CYS A 92 21.80 10.33 -6.20
CA CYS A 92 22.06 11.57 -5.47
C CYS A 92 21.33 11.63 -4.11
N MET A 93 20.14 11.02 -4.04
CA MET A 93 19.35 10.92 -2.81
C MET A 93 19.74 9.71 -1.94
N GLY A 94 20.85 9.02 -2.23
CA GLY A 94 21.37 7.94 -1.38
C GLY A 94 20.75 6.56 -1.61
N ALA A 95 19.99 6.34 -2.69
CA ALA A 95 19.43 5.01 -2.96
C ALA A 95 20.54 3.98 -3.29
N LEU A 96 20.40 2.78 -2.72
CA LEU A 96 21.36 1.70 -2.84
C LEU A 96 20.89 0.67 -3.88
N PRO A 97 21.66 0.39 -4.95
CA PRO A 97 21.27 -0.57 -5.98
C PRO A 97 21.30 -2.00 -5.45
N VAL A 98 20.24 -2.75 -5.74
CA VAL A 98 20.14 -4.19 -5.50
C VAL A 98 20.04 -4.91 -6.84
N VAL A 99 21.03 -5.74 -7.12
CA VAL A 99 21.07 -6.60 -8.30
C VAL A 99 20.28 -7.88 -7.99
N ARG A 100 19.27 -8.19 -8.81
CA ARG A 100 18.46 -9.39 -8.67
C ARG A 100 18.72 -10.33 -9.85
N SER A 101 18.87 -11.62 -9.58
CA SER A 101 19.09 -12.65 -10.63
C SER A 101 17.97 -12.63 -11.65
N MET A 102 16.73 -12.43 -11.18
CA MET A 102 15.53 -12.31 -12.01
C MET A 102 15.58 -11.15 -13.02
N ASP A 103 16.34 -10.09 -12.76
CA ASP A 103 16.47 -8.95 -13.69
C ASP A 103 17.43 -9.26 -14.86
N HIS A 104 18.26 -10.30 -14.73
CA HIS A 104 19.23 -10.76 -15.74
C HIS A 104 18.81 -12.06 -16.43
N VAL A 105 17.54 -12.43 -16.33
CA VAL A 105 17.00 -13.65 -16.96
C VAL A 105 17.06 -13.52 -18.48
N LYS A 106 17.75 -14.47 -19.12
CA LYS A 106 17.86 -14.53 -20.58
C LYS A 106 17.28 -15.84 -21.11
N PRO A 107 16.53 -15.81 -22.23
CA PRO A 107 16.22 -17.03 -22.95
C PRO A 107 17.49 -17.62 -23.56
N THR A 108 17.65 -18.94 -23.46
CA THR A 108 18.80 -19.66 -24.00
C THR A 108 18.40 -20.41 -25.26
N LYS A 109 19.35 -20.61 -26.18
CA LYS A 109 19.14 -21.46 -27.36
C LYS A 109 19.25 -22.92 -26.95
N GLY A 110 18.39 -23.77 -27.51
CA GLY A 110 18.34 -25.20 -27.22
C GLY A 110 17.34 -25.57 -26.13
N GLU A 111 17.30 -26.86 -25.80
CA GLU A 111 16.33 -27.45 -24.88
C GLU A 111 17.03 -28.21 -23.76
N ILE A 112 16.39 -28.32 -22.60
CA ILE A 112 16.81 -29.22 -21.52
C ILE A 112 15.81 -30.34 -21.31
N TYR A 113 16.30 -31.48 -20.85
CA TYR A 113 15.49 -32.60 -20.41
C TYR A 113 16.17 -33.34 -19.25
N LEU A 114 15.35 -34.05 -18.48
CA LEU A 114 15.78 -34.93 -17.40
C LEU A 114 15.84 -36.36 -17.99
N PRO A 115 17.03 -36.97 -18.14
CA PRO A 115 17.15 -38.30 -18.73
C PRO A 115 16.51 -39.38 -17.85
N ASP A 116 16.60 -39.24 -16.52
CA ASP A 116 15.96 -40.14 -15.56
C ASP A 116 15.37 -39.35 -14.39
N PRO A 117 14.11 -38.88 -14.51
CA PRO A 117 13.45 -38.11 -13.46
C PRO A 117 13.15 -38.91 -12.18
N GLU A 118 13.22 -40.24 -12.20
CA GLU A 118 12.83 -41.08 -11.06
C GLU A 118 14.04 -41.49 -10.23
N ASN A 119 15.12 -41.96 -10.88
CA ASN A 119 16.32 -42.39 -10.17
C ASN A 119 17.35 -41.25 -10.01
N ASN A 120 17.43 -40.31 -10.95
CA ASN A 120 18.43 -39.22 -10.94
C ASN A 120 17.81 -37.84 -11.26
N PRO A 121 16.92 -37.32 -10.39
CA PRO A 121 16.11 -36.13 -10.68
C PRO A 121 16.91 -34.81 -10.71
N THR A 122 18.20 -34.83 -10.36
CA THR A 122 19.08 -33.65 -10.36
C THR A 122 19.95 -33.56 -11.61
N LEU A 123 20.06 -34.63 -12.41
CA LEU A 123 20.86 -34.63 -13.63
C LEU A 123 20.06 -34.02 -14.79
N VAL A 124 20.59 -32.99 -15.43
CA VAL A 124 19.96 -32.32 -16.57
C VAL A 124 20.84 -32.46 -17.80
N ARG A 125 20.24 -32.85 -18.92
CA ARG A 125 20.88 -32.91 -20.23
C ARG A 125 20.38 -31.80 -21.14
N GLY A 126 21.29 -31.26 -21.93
CA GLY A 126 21.04 -30.24 -22.93
C GLY A 126 20.98 -30.83 -24.34
N ARG A 127 20.04 -30.34 -25.16
CA ARG A 127 19.99 -30.60 -26.61
C ARG A 127 20.20 -29.29 -27.35
N GLY A 128 21.24 -29.22 -28.18
CA GLY A 128 21.62 -27.99 -28.89
C GLY A 128 22.03 -26.85 -27.93
N THR A 129 22.55 -27.21 -26.77
CA THR A 129 23.00 -26.31 -25.69
C THR A 129 24.42 -26.69 -25.29
N ASP A 130 25.26 -25.69 -25.01
CA ASP A 130 26.58 -25.90 -24.44
C ASP A 130 26.67 -25.23 -23.06
N PHE A 131 26.64 -26.07 -22.02
CA PHE A 131 26.70 -25.67 -20.63
C PHE A 131 28.09 -25.21 -20.17
N THR A 132 29.14 -25.38 -20.98
CA THR A 132 30.47 -24.85 -20.66
C THR A 132 30.66 -23.38 -21.07
N SER A 133 29.69 -22.82 -21.80
CA SER A 133 29.73 -21.40 -22.19
C SER A 133 29.59 -20.45 -20.98
N ASP A 134 30.14 -19.25 -21.09
CA ASP A 134 30.12 -18.18 -20.06
C ASP A 134 28.72 -17.78 -19.55
N GLN A 135 27.67 -18.25 -20.21
CA GLN A 135 26.29 -18.04 -19.83
C GLN A 135 25.90 -18.86 -18.59
N PHE A 136 26.55 -20.01 -18.38
CA PHE A 136 26.28 -20.91 -17.28
C PHE A 136 27.35 -20.75 -16.21
N MET A 137 26.92 -20.76 -14.95
CA MET A 137 27.82 -20.67 -13.81
C MET A 137 27.26 -21.47 -12.66
N VAL A 138 28.16 -22.02 -11.85
CA VAL A 138 27.81 -22.67 -10.58
C VAL A 138 27.07 -21.67 -9.69
N GLY A 139 25.94 -22.11 -9.12
CA GLY A 139 25.03 -21.27 -8.35
C GLY A 139 24.06 -20.42 -9.19
N GLY A 140 24.19 -20.40 -10.53
CA GLY A 140 23.19 -19.85 -11.45
C GLY A 140 21.90 -20.68 -11.40
N SER A 141 20.80 -20.15 -11.92
CA SER A 141 19.49 -20.83 -11.88
C SER A 141 18.97 -21.14 -13.28
N LEU A 142 18.48 -22.36 -13.47
CA LEU A 142 17.65 -22.74 -14.62
C LEU A 142 16.19 -22.47 -14.29
N ILE A 143 15.47 -21.86 -15.23
CA ILE A 143 14.07 -21.45 -15.07
C ILE A 143 13.27 -22.10 -16.19
N LEU A 144 12.27 -22.89 -15.82
CA LEU A 144 11.38 -23.57 -16.76
C LEU A 144 10.36 -22.61 -17.37
N PRO A 145 9.75 -22.98 -18.52
CA PRO A 145 8.68 -22.20 -19.13
C PRO A 145 7.51 -22.03 -18.17
N ARG A 146 6.86 -20.88 -18.27
CA ARG A 146 5.66 -20.57 -17.48
C ARG A 146 4.48 -21.37 -18.03
N VAL A 147 3.75 -22.06 -17.15
CA VAL A 147 2.48 -22.73 -17.46
C VAL A 147 1.36 -22.04 -16.70
N GLY A 148 0.40 -21.45 -17.42
CA GLY A 148 -0.75 -20.77 -16.81
C GLY A 148 -0.39 -19.63 -15.84
N LYS A 149 -1.00 -19.65 -14.65
CA LYS A 149 -0.85 -18.61 -13.60
C LYS A 149 0.15 -18.96 -12.50
N THR A 150 0.82 -20.12 -12.55
CA THR A 150 1.81 -20.52 -11.54
C THR A 150 3.14 -19.79 -11.76
N SER A 151 3.91 -19.64 -10.68
CA SER A 151 5.27 -19.11 -10.78
C SER A 151 6.16 -20.13 -11.50
N PRO A 152 7.03 -19.69 -12.44
CA PRO A 152 7.92 -20.61 -13.13
C PRO A 152 8.83 -21.30 -12.12
N GLU A 153 8.94 -22.61 -12.25
CA GLU A 153 9.82 -23.41 -11.40
C GLU A 153 11.28 -23.13 -11.77
N GLN A 154 12.13 -22.98 -10.76
CA GLN A 154 13.54 -22.65 -10.94
C GLN A 154 14.41 -23.45 -9.99
N GLN A 155 15.57 -23.91 -10.45
CA GLN A 155 16.53 -24.64 -9.63
C GLN A 155 17.96 -24.17 -9.88
N ALA A 156 18.76 -24.16 -8.82
CA ALA A 156 20.15 -23.72 -8.88
C ALA A 156 21.07 -24.84 -9.40
N ILE A 157 22.03 -24.47 -10.23
CA ILE A 157 23.09 -25.34 -10.75
C ILE A 157 24.10 -25.55 -9.62
N GLU A 158 24.39 -26.81 -9.30
CA GLU A 158 25.41 -27.19 -8.33
C GLU A 158 26.76 -27.41 -9.01
N GLU A 159 26.75 -28.13 -10.13
CA GLU A 159 27.97 -28.52 -10.84
C GLU A 159 27.71 -28.59 -12.35
N ILE A 160 28.68 -28.16 -13.15
CA ILE A 160 28.65 -28.29 -14.61
C ILE A 160 29.58 -29.46 -14.95
N LEU A 161 29.02 -30.56 -15.46
CA LEU A 161 29.75 -31.81 -15.69
C LEU A 161 30.41 -31.84 -17.08
N GLY A 162 29.86 -31.10 -18.05
CA GLY A 162 30.39 -31.00 -19.40
C GLY A 162 29.50 -30.15 -20.31
N PRO A 163 29.73 -30.16 -21.64
CA PRO A 163 28.98 -29.32 -22.57
C PRO A 163 27.49 -29.67 -22.63
N ASN A 164 27.12 -30.93 -22.44
CA ASN A 164 25.73 -31.39 -22.55
C ASN A 164 25.10 -31.80 -21.22
N GLU A 165 25.84 -31.77 -20.11
CA GLU A 165 25.35 -32.26 -18.82
C GLU A 165 25.66 -31.30 -17.66
N LEU A 166 24.69 -31.10 -16.78
CA LEU A 166 24.87 -30.39 -15.51
C LEU A 166 24.06 -31.05 -14.40
N ARG A 167 24.42 -30.74 -13.16
CA ARG A 167 23.73 -31.20 -11.95
C ARG A 167 23.10 -30.04 -11.21
N LEU A 168 21.85 -30.22 -10.80
CA LEU A 168 21.10 -29.28 -9.97
C LEU A 168 21.29 -29.56 -8.49
N ARG A 169 21.30 -28.50 -7.69
CA ARG A 169 21.37 -28.57 -6.22
C ARG A 169 20.13 -29.20 -5.59
N LYS A 170 18.98 -29.00 -6.23
CA LYS A 170 17.69 -29.58 -5.85
C LYS A 170 16.94 -30.00 -7.11
N PRO A 171 16.18 -31.10 -7.05
CA PRO A 171 15.37 -31.52 -8.17
C PRO A 171 14.24 -30.51 -8.43
N PHE A 172 13.76 -30.45 -9.67
CA PHE A 172 12.51 -29.78 -9.98
C PHE A 172 11.35 -30.45 -9.23
N LYS A 173 10.25 -29.72 -9.00
CA LYS A 173 9.02 -30.33 -8.46
C LYS A 173 8.56 -31.48 -9.34
N LYS A 174 8.05 -32.54 -8.71
CA LYS A 174 7.35 -33.60 -9.41
C LYS A 174 6.06 -33.02 -9.97
N PHE A 175 5.86 -33.19 -11.27
CA PHE A 175 4.64 -32.79 -11.96
C PHE A 175 3.77 -34.04 -12.17
N ASP A 176 2.46 -33.90 -12.04
CA ASP A 176 1.51 -34.97 -12.35
C ASP A 176 1.46 -35.23 -13.86
N LYS A 177 0.98 -36.41 -14.27
CA LYS A 177 0.94 -36.82 -15.69
C LYS A 177 0.17 -35.85 -16.57
N ASP A 178 -0.87 -35.22 -16.03
CA ASP A 178 -1.73 -34.26 -16.75
C ASP A 178 -1.11 -32.86 -16.86
N HIS A 179 0.03 -32.62 -16.20
CA HIS A 179 0.65 -31.30 -16.19
C HIS A 179 1.39 -31.01 -17.52
N PRO A 180 1.24 -29.82 -18.13
CA PRO A 180 1.86 -29.49 -19.42
C PRO A 180 3.39 -29.53 -19.47
N LEU A 181 4.07 -29.59 -18.32
CA LEU A 181 5.54 -29.75 -18.24
C LEU A 181 5.99 -31.21 -18.06
N TYR A 182 5.08 -32.16 -17.81
CA TYR A 182 5.43 -33.54 -17.52
C TYR A 182 6.14 -34.23 -18.70
N GLU A 183 5.56 -34.16 -19.91
CA GLU A 183 6.21 -34.72 -21.10
C GLU A 183 7.39 -33.88 -21.61
N PRO A 184 7.29 -32.53 -21.70
CA PRO A 184 8.42 -31.72 -22.19
C PRO A 184 9.67 -31.84 -21.32
N LEU A 185 9.55 -32.03 -20.01
CA LEU A 185 10.73 -32.25 -19.16
C LEU A 185 11.45 -33.57 -19.46
N ARG A 186 10.79 -34.54 -20.09
CA ARG A 186 11.40 -35.82 -20.50
C ARG A 186 11.89 -35.80 -21.95
N LYS A 187 11.21 -35.08 -22.85
CA LYS A 187 11.51 -35.05 -24.29
C LYS A 187 12.42 -33.88 -24.70
N GLY A 188 12.33 -32.75 -24.00
CA GLY A 188 12.98 -31.49 -24.35
C GLY A 188 12.05 -30.31 -24.06
N THR A 189 12.53 -29.33 -23.29
CA THR A 189 11.80 -28.10 -23.01
C THR A 189 12.72 -26.87 -23.15
N PRO A 190 12.24 -25.76 -23.74
CA PRO A 190 12.99 -24.52 -23.74
C PRO A 190 13.15 -24.02 -22.31
N PHE A 191 14.20 -23.26 -22.04
CA PHE A 191 14.46 -22.77 -20.68
C PHE A 191 15.11 -21.40 -20.70
N LYS A 192 15.13 -20.77 -19.52
CA LYS A 192 15.81 -19.50 -19.30
C LYS A 192 16.86 -19.68 -18.21
N ILE A 193 17.89 -18.84 -18.26
CA ILE A 193 18.97 -18.85 -17.28
C ILE A 193 18.98 -17.55 -16.49
N ALA A 194 19.37 -17.64 -15.22
CA ALA A 194 19.67 -16.49 -14.38
C ALA A 194 21.07 -16.66 -13.76
N PRO A 195 21.95 -15.66 -13.84
CA PRO A 195 23.29 -15.76 -13.26
C PRO A 195 23.26 -15.75 -11.74
N HIS A 196 24.26 -16.38 -11.11
CA HIS A 196 24.55 -16.18 -9.70
C HIS A 196 25.09 -14.77 -9.50
N ILE A 197 24.58 -14.06 -8.49
CA ILE A 197 25.02 -12.70 -8.18
C ILE A 197 25.61 -12.70 -6.78
N ASP A 198 26.87 -12.33 -6.68
CA ASP A 198 27.51 -12.06 -5.41
C ASP A 198 26.96 -10.75 -4.82
N GLN A 199 26.15 -10.89 -3.76
CA GLN A 199 25.56 -9.77 -3.04
C GLN A 199 26.46 -9.23 -1.92
N SER A 200 27.64 -9.82 -1.68
CA SER A 200 28.52 -9.49 -0.55
C SER A 200 28.92 -8.02 -0.55
N LYS A 201 29.19 -7.44 -1.73
CA LYS A 201 29.55 -6.01 -1.87
C LYS A 201 28.41 -5.07 -1.50
N MET A 202 27.18 -5.44 -1.86
CA MET A 202 25.98 -4.66 -1.51
C MET A 202 25.76 -4.69 -0.01
N PHE A 203 25.79 -5.88 0.59
CA PHE A 203 25.67 -6.04 2.04
C PHE A 203 26.77 -5.29 2.80
N ALA A 204 28.03 -5.37 2.36
CA ALA A 204 29.13 -4.63 2.98
C ALA A 204 28.89 -3.11 2.99
N SER A 205 28.35 -2.56 1.90
CA SER A 205 28.04 -1.13 1.80
C SER A 205 26.91 -0.74 2.77
N VAL A 206 25.87 -1.58 2.87
CA VAL A 206 24.74 -1.42 3.80
C VAL A 206 25.20 -1.47 5.25
N TYR A 207 26.08 -2.42 5.61
CA TYR A 207 26.63 -2.54 6.95
C TYR A 207 27.40 -1.27 7.34
N GLN A 208 28.28 -0.78 6.47
CA GLN A 208 29.04 0.45 6.71
C GLN A 208 28.14 1.66 6.94
N GLU A 209 27.07 1.79 6.15
CA GLU A 209 26.12 2.89 6.31
C GLU A 209 25.35 2.82 7.63
N LEU A 210 24.92 1.63 8.05
CA LEU A 210 24.25 1.44 9.33
C LEU A 210 25.19 1.70 10.51
N ILE A 211 26.41 1.15 10.49
CA ILE A 211 27.43 1.38 11.54
C ILE A 211 27.75 2.88 11.66
N ALA A 212 27.74 3.62 10.55
CA ALA A 212 27.87 5.09 10.56
C ALA A 212 26.64 5.84 11.14
N GLY A 213 25.64 5.13 11.65
CA GLY A 213 24.40 5.70 12.19
C GLY A 213 23.38 6.07 11.11
N GLY A 214 23.46 5.46 9.93
CA GLY A 214 22.54 5.69 8.81
C GLY A 214 21.12 5.16 9.03
N CYS A 215 20.19 5.57 8.16
CA CYS A 215 18.80 5.12 8.16
C CYS A 215 18.48 4.45 6.83
N ILE A 216 18.12 3.17 6.86
CA ILE A 216 17.87 2.39 5.66
C ILE A 216 16.41 1.97 5.59
N GLY A 217 15.76 2.25 4.47
CA GLY A 217 14.40 1.82 4.17
C GLY A 217 14.39 0.57 3.30
N ILE A 218 13.66 -0.46 3.73
CA ILE A 218 13.53 -1.72 2.99
C ILE A 218 12.07 -2.19 2.93
N PHE A 219 11.66 -2.65 1.75
CA PHE A 219 10.40 -3.36 1.53
C PHE A 219 10.71 -4.86 1.40
N PRO A 220 10.57 -5.65 2.48
CA PRO A 220 11.02 -7.05 2.52
C PRO A 220 10.29 -7.98 1.55
N GLU A 221 9.14 -7.57 1.01
CA GLU A 221 8.41 -8.30 -0.04
C GLU A 221 9.20 -8.32 -1.37
N GLY A 222 10.09 -7.35 -1.57
CA GLY A 222 11.00 -7.22 -2.71
C GLY A 222 10.35 -6.94 -4.06
N GLY A 223 9.10 -6.47 -4.06
CA GLY A 223 8.38 -5.96 -5.23
C GLY A 223 7.00 -5.43 -4.82
N SER A 224 6.49 -4.45 -5.57
CA SER A 224 5.18 -3.86 -5.31
C SER A 224 4.03 -4.70 -5.88
N HIS A 225 2.88 -4.70 -5.20
CA HIS A 225 1.68 -5.43 -5.61
C HIS A 225 0.39 -4.78 -5.09
N ASP A 226 -0.74 -5.26 -5.58
CA ASP A 226 -2.09 -4.78 -5.25
C ASP A 226 -2.95 -5.80 -4.49
N ARG A 227 -2.32 -6.86 -3.95
CA ARG A 227 -2.96 -7.83 -3.05
C ARG A 227 -3.34 -7.21 -1.69
N PRO A 228 -4.43 -7.69 -1.05
CA PRO A 228 -4.84 -7.26 0.28
C PRO A 228 -4.06 -7.90 1.44
N SER A 229 -3.26 -8.93 1.16
CA SER A 229 -2.37 -9.61 2.10
C SER A 229 -0.90 -9.37 1.75
N LEU A 230 -0.02 -9.54 2.74
CA LEU A 230 1.43 -9.46 2.54
C LEU A 230 1.94 -10.66 1.74
N LEU A 231 2.98 -10.43 0.95
CA LEU A 231 3.79 -11.48 0.37
C LEU A 231 4.78 -12.03 1.40
N PRO A 232 5.27 -13.28 1.21
CA PRO A 232 6.34 -13.82 2.03
C PRO A 232 7.56 -12.90 2.05
N LEU A 233 8.05 -12.60 3.26
CA LEU A 233 9.18 -11.71 3.44
C LEU A 233 10.47 -12.38 2.98
N LYS A 234 11.35 -11.61 2.32
CA LYS A 234 12.68 -12.07 1.93
C LYS A 234 13.65 -11.93 3.11
N ALA A 235 14.53 -12.92 3.27
CA ALA A 235 15.54 -12.98 4.33
C ALA A 235 16.56 -11.82 4.35
N GLY A 236 16.64 -11.03 3.28
CA GLY A 236 17.63 -9.94 3.15
C GLY A 236 17.59 -8.94 4.31
N VAL A 237 16.42 -8.60 4.84
CA VAL A 237 16.30 -7.69 6.00
C VAL A 237 16.95 -8.25 7.27
N ALA A 238 16.73 -9.53 7.55
CA ALA A 238 17.30 -10.20 8.71
C ALA A 238 18.82 -10.38 8.57
N ILE A 239 19.28 -10.71 7.35
CA ILE A 239 20.72 -10.77 7.04
C ILE A 239 21.38 -9.40 7.23
N ILE A 240 20.73 -8.32 6.79
CA ILE A 240 21.26 -6.96 6.97
C ILE A 240 21.41 -6.64 8.46
N ALA A 241 20.37 -6.89 9.26
CA ALA A 241 20.38 -6.59 10.68
C ALA A 241 21.43 -7.42 11.45
N LEU A 242 21.40 -8.74 11.29
CA LEU A 242 22.34 -9.66 11.95
C LEU A 242 23.78 -9.43 11.48
N GLY A 243 24.00 -9.17 10.19
CA GLY A 243 25.31 -8.88 9.64
C GLY A 243 25.91 -7.58 10.18
N THR A 244 25.09 -6.54 10.35
CA THR A 244 25.52 -5.27 10.97
C THR A 244 25.94 -5.50 12.42
N LEU A 245 25.09 -6.17 13.20
CA LEU A 245 25.36 -6.46 14.62
C LEU A 245 26.48 -7.50 14.82
N ALA A 246 26.73 -8.35 13.84
CA ALA A 246 27.86 -9.26 13.89
C ALA A 246 29.20 -8.51 13.75
N GLN A 247 29.24 -7.43 12.97
CA GLN A 247 30.41 -6.55 12.82
C GLN A 247 30.57 -5.60 14.01
N ASP A 248 29.48 -4.98 14.46
CA ASP A 248 29.45 -4.11 15.63
C ASP A 248 28.22 -4.40 16.51
N PRO A 249 28.35 -5.24 17.55
CA PRO A 249 27.24 -5.58 18.44
C PRO A 249 26.67 -4.39 19.23
N ASN A 250 27.47 -3.34 19.44
CA ASN A 250 27.13 -2.22 20.32
C ASN A 250 26.67 -0.98 19.55
N CYS A 251 26.49 -1.06 18.23
CA CYS A 251 26.04 0.07 17.41
C CYS A 251 24.63 0.56 17.76
N GLY A 252 23.83 -0.23 18.49
CA GLY A 252 22.47 0.15 18.91
C GLY A 252 21.45 0.12 17.78
N LEU A 253 21.60 -0.82 16.83
CA LEU A 253 20.70 -0.98 15.68
C LEU A 253 19.25 -1.19 16.11
N SER A 254 18.35 -0.40 15.55
CA SER A 254 16.91 -0.52 15.79
C SER A 254 16.14 -0.82 14.51
N ILE A 255 15.30 -1.86 14.54
CA ILE A 255 14.44 -2.24 13.42
C ILE A 255 13.04 -1.69 13.69
N ILE A 256 12.54 -0.78 12.85
CA ILE A 256 11.21 -0.19 13.01
C ILE A 256 10.26 -0.76 11.96
N PRO A 257 9.24 -1.54 12.38
CA PRO A 257 8.17 -1.98 11.47
C PRO A 257 7.28 -0.79 11.10
N CYS A 258 6.94 -0.69 9.83
CA CYS A 258 6.17 0.41 9.26
C CYS A 258 5.04 -0.11 8.37
N GLY A 259 3.80 0.17 8.77
CA GLY A 259 2.58 -0.18 8.06
C GLY A 259 2.12 0.89 7.09
N MET A 260 2.07 0.57 5.81
CA MET A 260 1.63 1.45 4.71
C MET A 260 0.15 1.21 4.41
N ASN A 261 -0.74 1.92 5.09
CA ASN A 261 -2.19 1.70 4.99
C ASN A 261 -2.85 2.74 4.07
N TYR A 262 -3.16 2.32 2.84
CA TYR A 262 -3.83 3.15 1.84
C TYR A 262 -5.33 2.84 1.76
N PHE A 263 -6.16 3.89 1.66
CA PHE A 263 -7.59 3.69 1.38
C PHE A 263 -7.82 3.34 -0.09
N HIS A 264 -7.17 4.07 -1.01
CA HIS A 264 -7.25 3.86 -2.45
C HIS A 264 -5.89 4.19 -3.12
N PRO A 265 -4.94 3.24 -3.16
CA PRO A 265 -3.56 3.50 -3.60
C PRO A 265 -3.43 4.16 -4.99
N ASN A 266 -4.30 3.77 -5.92
CA ASN A 266 -4.25 4.18 -7.32
C ASN A 266 -5.10 5.42 -7.67
N LYS A 267 -5.93 5.90 -6.73
CA LYS A 267 -6.83 7.03 -6.95
C LYS A 267 -6.19 8.33 -6.51
N PHE A 268 -6.37 9.35 -7.35
CA PHE A 268 -5.99 10.72 -7.03
C PHE A 268 -6.87 11.26 -5.88
N ARG A 269 -6.33 12.15 -5.06
CA ARG A 269 -6.92 12.64 -3.79
C ARG A 269 -7.32 11.51 -2.84
N SER A 270 -6.59 10.38 -2.87
CA SER A 270 -6.76 9.33 -1.88
C SER A 270 -6.17 9.73 -0.53
N ARG A 271 -6.32 8.86 0.47
CA ARG A 271 -5.80 9.07 1.83
C ARG A 271 -4.87 7.93 2.18
N ALA A 272 -3.84 8.25 2.96
CA ALA A 272 -2.86 7.29 3.45
C ALA A 272 -2.64 7.48 4.95
N VAL A 273 -2.40 6.38 5.65
CA VAL A 273 -1.93 6.39 7.03
C VAL A 273 -0.71 5.50 7.12
N VAL A 274 0.37 6.06 7.63
CA VAL A 274 1.63 5.37 7.86
C VAL A 274 1.78 5.13 9.35
N GLU A 275 1.85 3.87 9.76
CA GLU A 275 1.89 3.49 11.17
C GLU A 275 3.25 2.86 11.53
N PHE A 276 3.96 3.44 12.48
CA PHE A 276 5.22 2.90 13.00
C PHE A 276 4.97 2.11 14.28
N GLY A 277 5.42 0.85 14.28
CA GLY A 277 5.24 -0.07 15.40
C GLY A 277 6.31 0.12 16.46
N ASN A 278 6.36 -0.82 17.40
CA ASN A 278 7.39 -0.82 18.43
C ASN A 278 8.74 -1.21 17.80
N PRO A 279 9.84 -0.57 18.21
CA PRO A 279 11.18 -0.99 17.80
C PRO A 279 11.45 -2.46 18.14
N VAL A 280 11.90 -3.22 17.15
CA VAL A 280 12.37 -4.60 17.31
C VAL A 280 13.88 -4.55 17.54
N GLN A 281 14.32 -5.10 18.67
CA GLN A 281 15.72 -5.27 19.04
C GLN A 281 16.12 -6.72 18.76
N VAL A 282 17.32 -6.93 18.24
CA VAL A 282 17.83 -8.27 17.92
C VAL A 282 18.42 -8.88 19.19
N HIS A 283 18.11 -10.14 19.48
CA HIS A 283 18.63 -10.82 20.66
C HIS A 283 20.11 -11.20 20.50
N PRO A 284 20.97 -11.07 21.53
CA PRO A 284 22.39 -11.46 21.45
C PRO A 284 22.64 -12.88 20.93
N ASP A 285 21.85 -13.85 21.39
CA ASP A 285 21.95 -15.25 20.95
C ASP A 285 21.75 -15.43 19.43
N GLN A 286 20.88 -14.61 18.82
CA GLN A 286 20.68 -14.64 17.37
C GLN A 286 21.94 -14.13 16.64
N ILE A 287 22.67 -13.17 17.23
CA ILE A 287 23.93 -12.65 16.69
C ILE A 287 25.01 -13.73 16.77
N GLU A 288 25.13 -14.41 17.90
CA GLU A 288 26.11 -15.50 18.09
C GLU A 288 25.84 -16.68 17.15
N ALA A 289 24.58 -17.11 17.04
CA ALA A 289 24.16 -18.15 16.11
C ALA A 289 24.42 -17.74 14.64
N PHE A 290 24.29 -16.46 14.30
CA PHE A 290 24.64 -15.95 12.97
C PHE A 290 26.15 -16.03 12.69
N LYS A 291 27.00 -15.70 13.68
CA LYS A 291 28.46 -15.79 13.59
C LYS A 291 28.96 -17.24 13.48
N ALA A 292 28.32 -18.17 14.19
CA ALA A 292 28.67 -19.59 14.18
C ALA A 292 28.50 -20.26 12.80
N GLY A 293 27.70 -19.68 11.91
CA GLY A 293 27.55 -20.16 10.54
C GLY A 293 26.64 -21.39 10.40
N GLY A 294 26.69 -22.04 9.23
CA GLY A 294 25.97 -23.28 8.95
C GLY A 294 24.44 -23.20 9.15
N ASN A 295 23.89 -24.19 9.84
CA ASN A 295 22.45 -24.27 10.14
C ASN A 295 22.01 -23.28 11.22
N LEU A 296 22.88 -22.95 12.17
CA LEU A 296 22.60 -21.96 13.22
C LEU A 296 22.35 -20.58 12.61
N LYS A 297 23.14 -20.18 11.61
CA LYS A 297 22.92 -18.95 10.83
C LYS A 297 21.55 -18.92 10.15
N ARG A 298 21.12 -20.03 9.55
CA ARG A 298 19.80 -20.11 8.91
C ARG A 298 18.67 -19.98 9.93
N ASN A 299 18.82 -20.62 11.09
CA ASN A 299 17.85 -20.52 12.18
C ASN A 299 17.76 -19.07 12.71
N ALA A 300 18.89 -18.42 13.01
CA ALA A 300 18.91 -17.03 13.46
C ALA A 300 18.21 -16.08 12.46
N VAL A 301 18.49 -16.25 11.16
CA VAL A 301 17.84 -15.46 10.10
C VAL A 301 16.33 -15.74 10.04
N GLY A 302 15.91 -17.00 10.13
CA GLY A 302 14.50 -17.39 10.12
C GLY A 302 13.73 -16.85 11.32
N SER A 303 14.29 -17.02 12.53
CA SER A 303 13.72 -16.54 13.78
C SER A 303 13.55 -15.02 13.79
N LEU A 304 14.58 -14.25 13.38
CA LEU A 304 14.45 -12.79 13.31
C LEU A 304 13.44 -12.35 12.24
N LEU A 305 13.38 -13.05 11.10
CA LEU A 305 12.42 -12.74 10.05
C LEU A 305 10.98 -12.95 10.50
N GLU A 306 10.73 -14.00 11.29
CA GLU A 306 9.42 -14.28 11.92
C GLU A 306 9.03 -13.15 12.89
N THR A 307 9.94 -12.73 13.78
CA THR A 307 9.71 -11.58 14.69
C THR A 307 9.37 -10.30 13.91
N ILE A 308 10.10 -10.02 12.82
CA ILE A 308 9.81 -8.87 11.95
C ILE A 308 8.43 -9.01 11.28
N GLN A 309 8.06 -10.21 10.86
CA GLN A 309 6.76 -10.47 10.24
C GLN A 309 5.60 -10.25 11.21
N GLU A 310 5.72 -10.70 12.45
CA GLU A 310 4.75 -10.44 13.51
C GLU A 310 4.61 -8.93 13.79
N ALA A 311 5.75 -8.25 13.93
CA ALA A 311 5.79 -6.81 14.17
C ALA A 311 5.17 -5.99 13.02
N LEU A 312 5.37 -6.41 11.76
CA LEU A 312 4.71 -5.81 10.58
C LEU A 312 3.21 -6.10 10.56
N THR A 313 2.79 -7.32 10.93
CA THR A 313 1.37 -7.68 11.02
C THR A 313 0.66 -6.81 12.06
N ALA A 314 1.35 -6.42 13.12
CA ALA A 314 0.87 -5.48 14.14
C ALA A 314 0.80 -4.00 13.70
N VAL A 315 1.13 -3.66 12.46
CA VAL A 315 0.95 -2.29 11.90
C VAL A 315 0.27 -2.27 10.53
N THR A 316 -0.04 -3.43 9.96
CA THR A 316 -0.63 -3.57 8.63
C THR A 316 -2.07 -4.05 8.69
N GLN A 317 -2.90 -3.56 7.76
CA GLN A 317 -4.24 -4.10 7.54
C GLN A 317 -4.17 -5.25 6.51
N GLN A 318 -4.11 -6.48 7.00
CA GLN A 318 -4.08 -7.67 6.15
C GLN A 318 -5.46 -8.30 6.05
N ALA A 319 -5.96 -8.50 4.83
CA ALA A 319 -7.17 -9.28 4.58
C ALA A 319 -6.86 -10.46 3.66
N PRO A 320 -7.44 -11.65 3.89
CA PRO A 320 -7.16 -12.84 3.08
C PRO A 320 -7.56 -12.64 1.61
N ASP A 321 -8.66 -11.93 1.38
CA ASP A 321 -9.20 -11.66 0.06
C ASP A 321 -9.95 -10.31 0.03
N HIS A 322 -10.26 -9.84 -1.18
CA HIS A 322 -10.92 -8.56 -1.39
C HIS A 322 -12.39 -8.55 -0.90
N GLU A 323 -13.10 -9.67 -0.96
CA GLU A 323 -14.49 -9.77 -0.48
C GLU A 323 -14.53 -9.58 1.04
N THR A 324 -13.66 -10.30 1.76
CA THR A 324 -13.48 -10.15 3.21
C THR A 324 -13.17 -8.69 3.58
N LEU A 325 -12.25 -8.04 2.86
CA LEU A 325 -11.94 -6.63 3.09
C LEU A 325 -13.18 -5.73 2.95
N MET A 326 -14.04 -5.98 1.96
CA MET A 326 -15.27 -5.21 1.73
C MET A 326 -16.31 -5.45 2.83
N VAL A 327 -16.45 -6.69 3.30
CA VAL A 327 -17.34 -7.07 4.41
C VAL A 327 -16.90 -6.40 5.70
N ILE A 328 -15.60 -6.42 6.02
CA ILE A 328 -15.06 -5.75 7.22
C ILE A 328 -15.30 -4.24 7.15
N GLN A 329 -15.03 -3.61 6.00
CA GLN A 329 -15.28 -2.18 5.83
C GLN A 329 -16.76 -1.83 5.95
N ALA A 330 -17.68 -2.72 5.55
CA ALA A 330 -19.12 -2.55 5.70
C ALA A 330 -19.55 -2.75 7.16
N THR A 331 -19.07 -3.79 7.82
CA THR A 331 -19.26 -4.06 9.25
C THR A 331 -18.86 -2.84 10.08
N ARG A 332 -17.67 -2.27 9.81
CA ARG A 332 -17.21 -1.04 10.46
C ARG A 332 -18.16 0.15 10.26
N ARG A 333 -18.74 0.30 9.06
CA ARG A 333 -19.70 1.38 8.77
C ARG A 333 -21.02 1.20 9.52
N LEU A 334 -21.44 -0.05 9.71
CA LEU A 334 -22.66 -0.42 10.42
C LEU A 334 -22.47 -0.34 11.95
N TYR A 335 -21.32 -0.78 12.47
CA TYR A 335 -20.99 -0.69 13.91
C TYR A 335 -20.84 0.75 14.42
N LYS A 336 -20.60 1.71 13.53
CA LYS A 336 -20.38 3.09 13.89
C LYS A 336 -21.71 3.88 13.78
N PRO A 337 -22.08 4.72 14.78
CA PRO A 337 -23.18 5.68 14.63
C PRO A 337 -22.95 6.59 13.41
N LEU A 338 -24.00 6.87 12.63
CA LEU A 338 -23.86 7.51 11.30
C LEU A 338 -23.20 8.89 11.33
N ARG A 339 -23.43 9.67 12.39
CA ARG A 339 -22.96 11.06 12.50
C ARG A 339 -21.60 11.20 13.18
N MET A 340 -21.10 10.14 13.81
CA MET A 340 -19.76 10.16 14.38
C MET A 340 -18.74 10.33 13.23
N LYS A 341 -17.64 11.05 13.40
CA LYS A 341 -16.52 11.04 12.44
C LYS A 341 -15.30 10.47 13.16
N LEU A 342 -14.81 9.33 12.68
CA LEU A 342 -13.64 8.68 13.25
C LEU A 342 -12.37 9.22 12.55
N PRO A 343 -11.31 9.58 13.31
CA PRO A 343 -9.99 9.84 12.74
C PRO A 343 -9.49 8.63 11.94
N LEU A 344 -8.74 8.87 10.85
CA LEU A 344 -8.26 7.78 9.97
C LEU A 344 -7.45 6.70 10.69
N PRO A 345 -6.58 7.00 11.68
CA PRO A 345 -5.87 5.96 12.42
C PRO A 345 -6.81 5.02 13.19
N VAL A 346 -7.84 5.56 13.83
CA VAL A 346 -8.87 4.78 14.55
C VAL A 346 -9.64 3.89 13.57
N VAL A 347 -9.92 4.40 12.38
CA VAL A 347 -10.58 3.64 11.31
C VAL A 347 -9.77 2.41 10.89
N ILE A 348 -8.45 2.51 10.86
CA ILE A 348 -7.55 1.40 10.51
C ILE A 348 -7.43 0.42 11.68
N GLU A 349 -7.26 0.92 12.90
CA GLU A 349 -7.22 0.08 14.10
C GLU A 349 -8.49 -0.78 14.22
N LEU A 350 -9.66 -0.16 14.05
CA LEU A 350 -10.93 -0.87 14.10
C LEU A 350 -11.04 -1.93 12.99
N ASN A 351 -10.62 -1.61 11.75
CA ASN A 351 -10.57 -2.59 10.68
C ASN A 351 -9.66 -3.78 11.03
N ARG A 352 -8.49 -3.53 11.64
CA ARG A 352 -7.52 -4.56 12.02
C ARG A 352 -8.08 -5.48 13.10
N ARG A 353 -8.74 -4.92 14.12
CA ARG A 353 -9.41 -5.69 15.18
C ARG A 353 -10.57 -6.53 14.63
N LEU A 354 -11.39 -5.96 13.74
CA LEU A 354 -12.45 -6.70 13.06
C LEU A 354 -11.90 -7.82 12.19
N LEU A 355 -10.79 -7.59 11.49
CA LEU A 355 -10.10 -8.63 10.71
C LEU A 355 -9.59 -9.75 11.60
N LYS A 356 -8.95 -9.42 12.73
CA LYS A 356 -8.50 -10.42 13.72
C LYS A 356 -9.66 -11.27 14.23
N GLY A 357 -10.79 -10.64 14.57
CA GLY A 357 -12.00 -11.35 14.97
C GLY A 357 -12.56 -12.24 13.87
N TYR A 358 -12.68 -11.72 12.66
CA TYR A 358 -13.16 -12.50 11.51
C TYR A 358 -12.25 -13.69 11.21
N THR A 359 -10.92 -13.55 11.28
CA THR A 359 -10.01 -14.67 11.01
C THR A 359 -10.16 -15.83 11.99
N GLN A 360 -10.55 -15.54 13.24
CA GLN A 360 -10.74 -16.54 14.29
C GLN A 360 -12.13 -17.19 14.22
N PHE A 361 -13.16 -16.42 13.90
CA PHE A 361 -14.57 -16.87 13.91
C PHE A 361 -15.21 -16.98 12.52
N LYS A 362 -14.41 -17.07 11.45
CA LYS A 362 -14.91 -17.10 10.06
C LYS A 362 -15.86 -18.25 9.76
N ASP A 363 -15.72 -19.36 10.50
CA ASP A 363 -16.45 -20.60 10.29
C ASP A 363 -17.72 -20.68 11.16
N GLU A 364 -17.91 -19.70 12.07
CA GLU A 364 -19.09 -19.64 12.94
C GLU A 364 -20.36 -19.30 12.15
N PRO A 365 -21.49 -19.98 12.41
CA PRO A 365 -22.72 -19.79 11.64
C PRO A 365 -23.27 -18.36 11.77
N LYS A 366 -23.15 -17.74 12.95
CA LYS A 366 -23.54 -16.33 13.16
C LYS A 366 -22.75 -15.38 12.24
N VAL A 367 -21.44 -15.60 12.09
CA VAL A 367 -20.56 -14.77 11.27
C VAL A 367 -20.83 -14.99 9.78
N LEU A 368 -21.07 -16.24 9.36
CA LEU A 368 -21.43 -16.58 7.98
C LEU A 368 -22.76 -15.94 7.55
N GLN A 369 -23.78 -16.01 8.41
CA GLN A 369 -25.07 -15.36 8.17
C GLN A 369 -24.92 -13.84 8.09
N LEU A 370 -24.13 -13.24 8.99
CA LEU A 370 -23.85 -11.81 8.98
C LEU A 370 -23.12 -11.39 7.69
N LYS A 371 -22.11 -12.16 7.26
CA LYS A 371 -21.40 -11.94 5.99
C LYS A 371 -22.37 -11.88 4.81
N LYS A 372 -23.26 -12.88 4.70
CA LYS A 372 -24.25 -12.95 3.62
C LYS A 372 -25.19 -11.73 3.65
N ALA A 373 -25.73 -11.39 4.82
CA ALA A 373 -26.63 -10.25 4.98
C ALA A 373 -25.96 -8.91 4.61
N ILE A 374 -24.70 -8.71 5.02
CA ILE A 374 -23.92 -7.52 4.67
C ILE A 374 -23.64 -7.46 3.16
N SER A 375 -23.31 -8.59 2.53
CA SER A 375 -23.06 -8.67 1.09
C SER A 375 -24.32 -8.34 0.27
N ASP A 376 -25.48 -8.84 0.69
CA ASP A 376 -26.76 -8.57 0.03
C ASP A 376 -27.19 -7.10 0.21
N TYR A 377 -27.03 -6.55 1.41
CA TYR A 377 -27.25 -5.13 1.68
C TYR A 377 -26.36 -4.24 0.77
N ASN A 378 -25.06 -4.52 0.69
CA ASN A 378 -24.15 -3.77 -0.20
C ASN A 378 -24.50 -3.94 -1.69
N ARG A 379 -25.08 -5.07 -2.10
CA ARG A 379 -25.57 -5.28 -3.47
C ARG A 379 -26.75 -4.37 -3.78
N ARG A 380 -27.71 -4.26 -2.86
CA ARG A 380 -28.88 -3.36 -2.98
C ARG A 380 -28.49 -1.89 -3.02
N LEU A 381 -27.56 -1.47 -2.15
CA LEU A 381 -27.01 -0.10 -2.19
C LEU A 381 -26.41 0.23 -3.55
N ARG A 382 -25.62 -0.69 -4.12
CA ARG A 382 -25.01 -0.53 -5.46
C ARG A 382 -26.05 -0.46 -6.57
N ALA A 383 -27.10 -1.30 -6.52
CA ALA A 383 -28.17 -1.29 -7.50
C ALA A 383 -28.92 0.07 -7.53
N LEU A 384 -29.05 0.72 -6.38
CA LEU A 384 -29.68 2.04 -6.25
C LEU A 384 -28.70 3.21 -6.44
N GLY A 385 -27.41 2.95 -6.65
CA GLY A 385 -26.40 3.99 -6.83
C GLY A 385 -26.12 4.85 -5.59
N ILE A 386 -26.52 4.39 -4.40
CA ILE A 386 -26.38 5.12 -3.13
C ILE A 386 -25.31 4.50 -2.23
N ARG A 387 -24.79 5.31 -1.30
CA ARG A 387 -23.84 4.87 -0.27
C ARG A 387 -24.54 4.68 1.07
N ASP A 388 -23.96 3.86 1.95
CA ASP A 388 -24.50 3.56 3.29
C ASP A 388 -24.87 4.84 4.09
N HIS A 389 -23.99 5.84 4.13
CA HIS A 389 -24.26 7.10 4.84
C HIS A 389 -25.38 7.96 4.20
N GLN A 390 -25.79 7.65 2.97
CA GLN A 390 -26.85 8.37 2.25
C GLN A 390 -28.24 7.74 2.50
N VAL A 391 -28.32 6.56 3.12
CA VAL A 391 -29.60 5.87 3.38
C VAL A 391 -30.50 6.65 4.33
N GLU A 392 -29.92 7.42 5.25
CA GLU A 392 -30.67 8.30 6.14
C GLU A 392 -31.16 9.60 5.48
N TRP A 393 -30.54 10.03 4.37
CA TRP A 393 -30.98 11.27 3.69
C TRP A 393 -32.36 11.14 3.04
N GLY A 394 -32.77 9.93 2.66
CA GLY A 394 -34.08 9.65 2.08
C GLY A 394 -35.21 9.54 3.11
N ASP A 395 -35.13 10.22 4.26
CA ASP A 395 -36.22 10.19 5.24
C ASP A 395 -37.35 11.15 4.88
N VAL A 396 -38.33 10.61 4.15
CA VAL A 396 -39.52 11.33 3.71
C VAL A 396 -40.32 11.89 4.91
N LYS A 397 -40.22 11.28 6.11
CA LYS A 397 -40.90 11.79 7.32
C LYS A 397 -40.32 13.11 7.83
N HIS A 398 -39.00 13.29 7.70
CA HIS A 398 -38.30 14.48 8.21
C HIS A 398 -37.96 15.50 7.12
N ARG A 399 -38.07 15.13 5.83
CA ARG A 399 -37.78 16.02 4.70
C ARG A 399 -38.89 15.95 3.66
N PRO A 400 -39.76 16.98 3.59
CA PRO A 400 -40.78 17.03 2.56
C PRO A 400 -40.16 17.18 1.16
N TRP A 401 -40.87 16.72 0.14
CA TRP A 401 -40.38 16.62 -1.25
C TRP A 401 -39.88 17.96 -1.81
N TRP A 402 -40.51 19.09 -1.45
CA TRP A 402 -40.12 20.42 -1.90
C TRP A 402 -38.75 20.85 -1.37
N LEU A 403 -38.39 20.44 -0.15
CA LEU A 403 -37.08 20.72 0.44
C LEU A 403 -35.99 19.88 -0.24
N VAL A 404 -36.31 18.63 -0.59
CA VAL A 404 -35.42 17.76 -1.38
C VAL A 404 -35.21 18.34 -2.78
N LEU A 405 -36.27 18.81 -3.44
CA LEU A 405 -36.20 19.46 -4.75
C LEU A 405 -35.40 20.77 -4.70
N GLY A 406 -35.65 21.63 -3.71
CA GLY A 406 -34.89 22.86 -3.50
C GLY A 406 -33.41 22.59 -3.23
N THR A 407 -33.10 21.56 -2.44
CA THR A 407 -31.71 21.11 -2.22
C THR A 407 -31.07 20.61 -3.50
N LEU A 408 -31.80 19.85 -4.33
CA LEU A 408 -31.31 19.38 -5.63
C LEU A 408 -30.99 20.56 -6.55
N LEU A 409 -31.92 21.52 -6.68
CA LEU A 409 -31.72 22.72 -7.51
C LEU A 409 -30.52 23.54 -7.02
N TYR A 410 -30.38 23.73 -5.71
CA TYR A 410 -29.21 24.39 -5.12
C TYR A 410 -27.91 23.66 -5.46
N ARG A 411 -27.85 22.33 -5.30
CA ARG A 411 -26.65 21.53 -5.61
C ARG A 411 -26.32 21.52 -7.10
N VAL A 412 -27.33 21.54 -7.97
CA VAL A 412 -27.13 21.67 -9.42
C VAL A 412 -26.59 23.07 -9.76
N GLY A 413 -27.16 24.13 -9.19
CA GLY A 413 -26.65 25.50 -9.36
C GLY A 413 -25.22 25.69 -8.83
N GLU A 414 -24.93 25.11 -7.66
CA GLU A 414 -23.58 25.06 -7.09
C GLU A 414 -22.63 24.31 -8.04
N LEU A 415 -23.02 23.14 -8.56
CA LEU A 415 -22.21 22.38 -9.52
C LEU A 415 -21.94 23.16 -10.81
N LEU A 416 -22.94 23.87 -11.36
CA LEU A 416 -22.78 24.71 -12.54
C LEU A 416 -21.82 25.87 -12.28
N THR A 417 -21.93 26.52 -11.11
CA THR A 417 -21.03 27.61 -10.70
C THR A 417 -19.58 27.11 -10.56
N LEU A 418 -19.38 25.96 -9.91
CA LEU A 418 -18.07 25.32 -9.79
C LEU A 418 -17.54 24.86 -11.15
N ALA A 419 -18.41 24.39 -12.06
CA ALA A 419 -18.03 24.02 -13.42
C ALA A 419 -17.44 25.22 -14.17
N ILE A 420 -18.13 26.37 -14.17
CA ILE A 420 -17.65 27.60 -14.81
C ILE A 420 -16.30 28.03 -14.22
N GLY A 421 -16.16 28.02 -12.89
CA GLY A 421 -14.89 28.36 -12.22
C GLY A 421 -13.73 27.39 -12.52
N THR A 422 -14.01 26.13 -12.84
CA THR A 422 -12.97 25.14 -13.17
C THR A 422 -12.58 25.11 -14.64
N LEU A 423 -13.42 25.64 -15.55
CA LEU A 423 -13.17 25.57 -16.99
C LEU A 423 -11.77 26.07 -17.40
N PRO A 424 -11.27 27.24 -16.93
CA PRO A 424 -9.93 27.69 -17.31
C PRO A 424 -8.83 26.73 -16.83
N SER A 425 -8.98 26.20 -15.62
CA SER A 425 -8.01 25.27 -15.04
C SER A 425 -7.99 23.93 -15.79
N VAL A 426 -9.17 23.40 -16.14
CA VAL A 426 -9.28 22.18 -16.94
C VAL A 426 -8.72 22.42 -18.34
N ALA A 427 -9.03 23.55 -18.98
CA ALA A 427 -8.52 23.90 -20.31
C ALA A 427 -6.98 24.00 -20.35
N LEU A 428 -6.36 24.54 -19.30
CA LEU A 428 -4.90 24.64 -19.20
C LEU A 428 -4.23 23.33 -18.77
N PHE A 429 -4.92 22.48 -18.00
CA PHE A 429 -4.30 21.32 -17.35
C PHE A 429 -4.77 19.95 -17.87
N TRP A 430 -5.76 19.90 -18.76
CA TRP A 430 -6.24 18.64 -19.33
C TRP A 430 -5.15 17.78 -19.99
N PRO A 431 -4.09 18.33 -20.63
CA PRO A 431 -3.07 17.48 -21.25
C PRO A 431 -2.33 16.65 -20.19
N VAL A 432 -2.16 17.19 -18.97
CA VAL A 432 -1.55 16.46 -17.86
C VAL A 432 -2.45 15.34 -17.39
N PHE A 433 -3.75 15.58 -17.21
CA PHE A 433 -4.70 14.55 -16.81
C PHE A 433 -4.81 13.41 -17.83
N VAL A 434 -4.91 13.75 -19.12
CA VAL A 434 -5.02 12.76 -20.20
C VAL A 434 -3.72 11.98 -20.32
N THR A 435 -2.57 12.64 -20.40
CA THR A 435 -1.28 11.97 -20.55
C THR A 435 -0.98 11.09 -19.34
N ALA A 436 -1.22 11.57 -18.12
CA ALA A 436 -1.05 10.77 -16.90
C ALA A 436 -1.95 9.54 -16.90
N LYS A 437 -3.20 9.65 -17.35
CA LYS A 437 -4.12 8.51 -17.47
C LYS A 437 -3.65 7.51 -18.53
N VAL A 438 -3.30 7.96 -19.73
CA VAL A 438 -2.86 7.10 -20.84
C VAL A 438 -1.56 6.37 -20.48
N VAL A 439 -0.55 7.09 -19.99
CA VAL A 439 0.74 6.51 -19.61
C VAL A 439 0.59 5.54 -18.44
N SER A 440 -0.19 5.90 -17.41
CA SER A 440 -0.39 5.02 -16.25
C SER A 440 -1.11 3.72 -16.62
N VAL A 441 -2.12 3.76 -17.50
CA VAL A 441 -2.81 2.55 -18.00
C VAL A 441 -1.87 1.69 -18.86
N LYS A 442 -1.07 2.30 -19.75
CA LYS A 442 -0.07 1.58 -20.56
C LYS A 442 0.94 0.86 -19.68
N LYS A 443 1.41 1.53 -18.61
CA LYS A 443 2.37 0.95 -17.65
C LYS A 443 1.73 -0.10 -16.74
N GLN A 444 0.47 0.08 -16.34
CA GLN A 444 -0.33 -0.91 -15.61
C GLN A 444 -0.46 -2.21 -16.40
N ARG A 445 -0.87 -2.14 -17.68
CA ARG A 445 -0.97 -3.31 -18.56
C ARG A 445 0.37 -4.04 -18.71
N LYS A 446 1.47 -3.28 -18.90
CA LYS A 446 2.83 -3.85 -18.97
C LYS A 446 3.25 -4.53 -17.66
N ALA A 447 2.92 -3.94 -16.51
CA ALA A 447 3.22 -4.50 -15.20
C ALA A 447 2.43 -5.77 -14.91
N LEU A 448 1.15 -5.80 -15.29
CA LEU A 448 0.28 -6.97 -15.16
C LEU A 448 0.76 -8.14 -16.04
N ALA A 449 1.11 -7.87 -17.30
CA ALA A 449 1.64 -8.89 -18.21
C ALA A 449 2.96 -9.50 -17.71
N GLY A 450 3.79 -8.70 -17.04
CA GLY A 450 5.11 -9.12 -16.55
C GLY A 450 5.13 -9.79 -15.17
N SER A 451 3.99 -9.95 -14.48
CA SER A 451 3.96 -10.46 -13.10
C SER A 451 2.89 -11.54 -12.89
N VAL A 452 3.23 -12.54 -12.07
CA VAL A 452 2.29 -13.55 -11.55
C VAL A 452 1.66 -13.11 -10.23
N VAL A 453 2.28 -12.14 -9.55
CA VAL A 453 1.90 -11.75 -8.20
C VAL A 453 0.86 -10.63 -8.23
N LYS A 454 0.86 -9.78 -9.26
CA LYS A 454 -0.07 -8.66 -9.40
C LYS A 454 -1.44 -9.15 -9.86
N LEU A 455 -2.50 -8.64 -9.23
CA LEU A 455 -3.90 -8.96 -9.58
C LEU A 455 -4.37 -8.06 -10.73
N GLU A 456 -4.18 -6.75 -10.59
CA GLU A 456 -4.59 -5.75 -11.58
C GLU A 456 -3.45 -4.78 -11.97
N GLY A 457 -2.30 -4.85 -11.30
CA GLY A 457 -1.15 -3.97 -11.54
C GLY A 457 -1.40 -2.52 -11.09
N ARG A 458 -2.31 -2.30 -10.14
CA ARG A 458 -2.66 -0.95 -9.66
C ARG A 458 -1.51 -0.24 -8.94
N ASP A 459 -0.51 -0.98 -8.50
CA ASP A 459 0.65 -0.53 -7.71
C ASP A 459 1.60 0.43 -8.47
N VAL A 460 1.55 0.44 -9.80
CA VAL A 460 2.34 1.37 -10.62
C VAL A 460 1.57 2.64 -11.01
N VAL A 461 0.24 2.65 -10.85
CA VAL A 461 -0.64 3.70 -11.39
C VAL A 461 -0.40 5.05 -10.71
N GLY A 462 -0.37 5.07 -9.37
CA GLY A 462 -0.12 6.31 -8.61
C GLY A 462 1.25 6.90 -8.93
N THR A 463 2.26 6.02 -8.94
CA THR A 463 3.65 6.36 -9.30
C THR A 463 3.75 7.07 -10.65
N TRP A 464 3.20 6.49 -11.72
CA TRP A 464 3.28 7.09 -13.05
C TRP A 464 2.46 8.37 -13.19
N LYS A 465 1.34 8.51 -12.46
CA LYS A 465 0.60 9.78 -12.43
C LYS A 465 1.43 10.90 -11.84
N ILE A 466 2.11 10.64 -10.72
CA ILE A 466 2.99 11.63 -10.07
C ILE A 466 4.17 11.97 -10.98
N LEU A 467 4.86 10.96 -11.54
CA LEU A 467 6.02 11.20 -12.40
C LEU A 467 5.68 11.99 -13.66
N VAL A 468 4.55 11.66 -14.32
CA VAL A 468 4.09 12.43 -15.50
C VAL A 468 3.74 13.85 -15.11
N ALA A 469 3.01 14.06 -14.00
CA ALA A 469 2.67 15.41 -13.55
C ALA A 469 3.91 16.24 -13.18
N MET A 470 4.89 15.62 -12.51
CA MET A 470 6.14 16.28 -12.09
C MET A 470 6.98 16.78 -13.27
N GLY A 471 6.97 16.08 -14.40
CA GLY A 471 7.66 16.51 -15.62
C GLY A 471 6.82 17.41 -16.53
N LEU A 472 5.59 17.00 -16.83
CA LEU A 472 4.75 17.63 -17.84
C LEU A 472 4.10 18.93 -17.35
N ALA A 473 3.72 19.03 -16.07
CA ALA A 473 3.07 20.25 -15.56
C ALA A 473 4.02 21.46 -15.61
N PRO A 474 5.26 21.40 -15.08
CA PRO A 474 6.19 22.52 -15.20
C PRO A 474 6.52 22.84 -16.66
N ALA A 475 6.68 21.83 -17.52
CA ALA A 475 6.94 22.04 -18.95
C ALA A 475 5.81 22.82 -19.64
N LEU A 476 4.55 22.47 -19.35
CA LEU A 476 3.39 23.19 -19.87
C LEU A 476 3.29 24.61 -19.32
N TYR A 477 3.53 24.82 -18.02
CA TYR A 477 3.51 26.16 -17.42
C TYR A 477 4.60 27.05 -18.02
N THR A 478 5.81 26.51 -18.23
CA THR A 478 6.89 27.21 -18.92
C THR A 478 6.49 27.54 -20.35
N TRP A 479 5.91 26.59 -21.07
CA TRP A 479 5.43 26.78 -22.44
C TRP A 479 4.39 27.91 -22.54
N TYR A 480 3.36 27.89 -21.69
CA TYR A 480 2.34 28.94 -21.64
C TYR A 480 2.94 30.30 -21.27
N THR A 481 3.86 30.33 -20.31
CA THR A 481 4.54 31.55 -19.89
C THR A 481 5.36 32.15 -21.03
N VAL A 482 6.13 31.32 -21.75
CA VAL A 482 6.92 31.75 -22.91
C VAL A 482 6.01 32.29 -24.01
N LEU A 483 4.95 31.57 -24.38
CA LEU A 483 4.00 32.02 -25.41
C LEU A 483 3.37 33.37 -25.08
N VAL A 484 2.86 33.53 -23.85
CA VAL A 484 2.20 34.78 -23.43
C VAL A 484 3.21 35.91 -23.29
N THR A 485 4.44 35.63 -22.86
CA THR A 485 5.50 36.65 -22.78
C THR A 485 5.93 37.12 -24.17
N ILE A 486 6.07 36.20 -25.14
CA ILE A 486 6.36 36.54 -26.54
C ILE A 486 5.21 37.36 -27.14
N TRP A 487 3.96 36.96 -26.87
CA TRP A 487 2.79 37.70 -27.33
C TRP A 487 2.74 39.12 -26.75
N LEU A 488 2.98 39.27 -25.45
CA LEU A 488 3.06 40.59 -24.80
C LEU A 488 4.18 41.44 -25.40
N HIS A 489 5.37 40.86 -25.62
CA HIS A 489 6.47 41.56 -26.29
C HIS A 489 6.07 42.04 -27.69
N TYR A 490 5.40 41.20 -28.46
CA TYR A 490 4.90 41.54 -29.80
C TYR A 490 3.86 42.67 -29.78
N CYS A 491 2.91 42.64 -28.83
CA CYS A 491 1.93 43.71 -28.66
C CYS A 491 2.55 45.05 -28.22
N ARG A 492 3.65 45.03 -27.46
CA ARG A 492 4.36 46.23 -27.01
C ARG A 492 5.17 46.92 -28.12
N HIS A 493 5.55 46.18 -29.15
CA HIS A 493 6.27 46.71 -30.33
C HIS A 493 5.33 47.00 -31.51
N ASP A 494 4.04 47.23 -31.21
CA ASP A 494 3.00 47.57 -32.19
C ASP A 494 2.99 46.62 -33.41
N GLY A 495 3.14 45.32 -33.18
CA GLY A 495 3.07 44.32 -34.23
C GLY A 495 1.71 44.34 -34.95
N HIS A 496 1.70 44.06 -36.25
CA HIS A 496 0.52 44.17 -37.13
C HIS A 496 -0.77 43.55 -36.54
N TYR A 497 -0.68 42.37 -35.93
CA TYR A 497 -1.86 41.71 -35.36
C TYR A 497 -2.37 42.35 -34.06
N ALA A 498 -1.55 43.16 -33.37
CA ALA A 498 -1.95 43.80 -32.11
C ALA A 498 -3.07 44.85 -32.29
N SER A 499 -3.15 45.47 -33.48
CA SER A 499 -4.21 46.43 -33.83
C SER A 499 -5.43 45.78 -34.49
N VAL A 500 -5.32 44.54 -34.93
CA VAL A 500 -6.38 43.82 -35.66
C VAL A 500 -7.20 42.93 -34.72
N VAL A 501 -6.58 42.34 -33.70
CA VAL A 501 -7.29 41.49 -32.74
C VAL A 501 -8.19 42.32 -31.82
N PRO A 502 -9.31 41.74 -31.34
CA PRO A 502 -10.14 42.37 -30.32
C PRO A 502 -9.34 42.77 -29.07
N TRP A 503 -9.79 43.82 -28.39
CA TRP A 503 -9.11 44.39 -27.21
C TRP A 503 -8.82 43.37 -26.10
N TRP A 504 -9.65 42.32 -25.96
CA TRP A 504 -9.53 41.26 -24.96
C TRP A 504 -8.47 40.19 -25.30
N ILE A 505 -7.97 40.14 -26.54
CA ILE A 505 -6.82 39.32 -26.94
C ILE A 505 -5.51 40.12 -26.82
N ASN A 506 -5.59 41.45 -26.90
CA ASN A 506 -4.43 42.31 -26.76
C ASN A 506 -3.93 42.31 -25.30
N ALA A 507 -2.75 41.72 -25.08
CA ALA A 507 -2.17 41.59 -23.74
C ALA A 507 -1.80 42.95 -23.11
N ARG A 508 -1.56 43.98 -23.94
CA ARG A 508 -1.26 45.36 -23.49
C ARG A 508 -2.43 45.98 -22.73
N THR A 509 -3.67 45.54 -23.00
CA THR A 509 -4.88 46.03 -22.29
C THR A 509 -4.85 45.67 -20.80
N TYR A 510 -4.24 44.53 -20.45
CA TYR A 510 -4.22 44.03 -19.08
C TYR A 510 -2.92 44.34 -18.34
N ILE A 511 -1.81 44.52 -19.08
CA ILE A 511 -0.46 44.61 -18.51
C ILE A 511 0.20 45.89 -19.00
N PRO A 512 0.35 46.90 -18.12
CA PRO A 512 1.01 48.16 -18.46
C PRO A 512 2.45 47.98 -18.93
N ASP A 513 2.91 48.87 -19.81
CA ASP A 513 4.27 48.84 -20.38
C ASP A 513 5.36 49.07 -19.32
N ALA A 514 5.01 49.68 -18.18
CA ALA A 514 5.89 49.88 -17.03
C ALA A 514 6.37 48.57 -16.37
N ILE A 515 5.64 47.46 -16.54
CA ILE A 515 6.01 46.17 -15.94
C ILE A 515 7.05 45.46 -16.81
N PRO A 516 8.26 45.17 -16.30
CA PRO A 516 9.27 44.42 -17.05
C PRO A 516 8.78 43.02 -17.43
N LEU A 517 9.16 42.55 -18.63
CA LEU A 517 8.77 41.22 -19.12
C LEU A 517 9.24 40.10 -18.19
N THR A 518 10.43 40.23 -17.60
CA THR A 518 10.97 39.24 -16.65
C THR A 518 10.09 39.09 -15.41
N LEU A 519 9.65 40.21 -14.83
CA LEU A 519 8.76 40.21 -13.66
C LEU A 519 7.40 39.62 -14.02
N PHE A 520 6.87 39.97 -15.19
CA PHE A 520 5.64 39.38 -15.72
C PHE A 520 5.75 37.87 -15.88
N SER A 521 6.83 37.36 -16.49
CA SER A 521 7.01 35.91 -16.71
C SER A 521 7.07 35.14 -15.39
N ILE A 522 7.77 35.66 -14.37
CA ILE A 522 7.83 35.04 -13.04
C ILE A 522 6.44 35.01 -12.39
N PHE A 523 5.73 36.14 -12.44
CA PHE A 523 4.38 36.24 -11.89
C PHE A 523 3.40 35.31 -12.60
N PHE A 524 3.41 35.29 -13.94
CA PHE A 524 2.51 34.48 -14.75
C PHE A 524 2.76 32.99 -14.55
N PHE A 525 4.01 32.56 -14.42
CA PHE A 525 4.33 31.19 -14.06
C PHE A 525 3.75 30.81 -12.69
N GLY A 526 3.89 31.69 -11.69
CA GLY A 526 3.26 31.53 -10.38
C GLY A 526 1.72 31.47 -10.46
N LEU A 527 1.11 32.31 -11.30
CA LEU A 527 -0.33 32.30 -11.56
C LEU A 527 -0.79 30.96 -12.14
N MET A 528 -0.04 30.35 -13.07
CA MET A 528 -0.38 29.04 -13.64
C MET A 528 -0.41 27.93 -12.58
N ILE A 529 0.51 27.97 -11.62
CA ILE A 529 0.54 27.04 -10.49
C ILE A 529 -0.70 27.27 -9.60
N SER A 530 -0.99 28.53 -9.24
CA SER A 530 -2.13 28.88 -8.40
C SER A 530 -3.47 28.52 -9.03
N VAL A 531 -3.66 28.80 -10.33
CA VAL A 531 -4.87 28.42 -11.10
C VAL A 531 -5.03 26.89 -11.11
N SER A 532 -3.95 26.15 -11.36
CA SER A 532 -3.99 24.69 -11.34
C SER A 532 -4.38 24.13 -9.97
N PHE A 533 -3.83 24.70 -8.89
CA PHE A 533 -4.19 24.30 -7.53
C PHE A 533 -5.64 24.64 -7.18
N ALA A 534 -6.11 25.83 -7.56
CA ALA A 534 -7.50 26.25 -7.39
C ALA A 534 -8.45 25.30 -8.15
N GLY A 535 -8.16 25.01 -9.42
CA GLY A 535 -8.94 24.06 -10.22
C GLY A 535 -9.02 22.67 -9.61
N LEU A 536 -7.91 22.17 -9.04
CA LEU A 536 -7.90 20.89 -8.32
C LEU A 536 -8.77 20.92 -7.06
N ARG A 537 -8.72 22.01 -6.28
CA ARG A 537 -9.55 22.18 -5.06
C ARG A 537 -11.03 22.32 -5.39
N ILE A 538 -11.38 23.13 -6.39
CA ILE A 538 -12.75 23.32 -6.84
C ILE A 538 -13.28 22.00 -7.44
N GLY A 539 -12.47 21.29 -8.22
CA GLY A 539 -12.81 19.97 -8.77
C GLY A 539 -13.05 18.91 -7.69
N GLU A 540 -12.31 18.95 -6.58
CA GLU A 540 -12.56 18.08 -5.44
C GLU A 540 -13.93 18.32 -4.81
N ILE A 541 -14.26 19.59 -4.54
CA ILE A 541 -15.57 20.00 -4.00
C ILE A 541 -16.68 19.62 -4.99
N GLY A 542 -16.49 19.91 -6.28
CA GLY A 542 -17.45 19.60 -7.34
C GLY A 542 -17.76 18.11 -7.45
N ILE A 543 -16.75 17.25 -7.27
CA ILE A 543 -16.96 15.80 -7.25
C ILE A 543 -17.77 15.34 -6.03
N ASP A 544 -17.60 15.98 -4.87
CA ASP A 544 -18.39 15.66 -3.68
C ASP A 544 -19.84 16.17 -3.80
N VAL A 545 -20.05 17.34 -4.42
CA VAL A 545 -21.38 17.83 -4.83
C VAL A 545 -22.03 16.86 -5.82
N LEU A 546 -21.31 16.42 -6.86
CA LEU A 546 -21.81 15.47 -7.85
C LEU A 546 -22.25 14.14 -7.21
N LYS A 547 -21.46 13.60 -6.26
CA LYS A 547 -21.80 12.37 -5.52
C LYS A 547 -23.00 12.53 -4.59
N SER A 548 -23.42 13.76 -4.29
CA SER A 548 -24.59 14.07 -3.47
C SER A 548 -25.90 14.05 -4.26
N LEU A 549 -25.85 14.13 -5.61
CA LEU A 549 -27.04 14.16 -6.47
C LEU A 549 -27.83 12.84 -6.54
N PRO A 550 -27.20 11.65 -6.72
CA PRO A 550 -27.93 10.39 -6.84
C PRO A 550 -28.95 10.13 -5.73
N PRO A 551 -28.64 10.26 -4.42
CA PRO A 551 -29.66 10.00 -3.39
C PRO A 551 -30.82 11.00 -3.43
N LEU A 552 -30.59 12.25 -3.86
CA LEU A 552 -31.66 13.24 -4.01
C LEU A 552 -32.60 12.88 -5.17
N LEU A 553 -32.04 12.41 -6.29
CA LEU A 553 -32.81 11.94 -7.45
C LEU A 553 -33.65 10.70 -7.10
N VAL A 554 -33.07 9.74 -6.37
CA VAL A 554 -33.80 8.55 -5.92
C VAL A 554 -34.86 8.92 -4.87
N ALA A 555 -34.61 9.92 -4.01
CA ALA A 555 -35.57 10.34 -3.00
C ALA A 555 -36.80 11.07 -3.59
N LEU A 556 -36.63 11.76 -4.72
CA LEU A 556 -37.72 12.42 -5.45
C LEU A 556 -38.59 11.46 -6.25
N ASN A 557 -38.09 10.26 -6.58
CA ASN A 557 -38.87 9.28 -7.33
C ASN A 557 -39.86 8.55 -6.39
N PRO A 558 -41.18 8.68 -6.59
CA PRO A 558 -42.19 8.09 -5.71
C PRO A 558 -42.13 6.55 -5.65
N ARG A 559 -41.63 5.88 -6.71
CA ARG A 559 -41.46 4.42 -6.71
C ARG A 559 -40.33 3.92 -5.80
N SER A 560 -39.33 4.76 -5.53
CA SER A 560 -38.16 4.42 -4.70
C SER A 560 -38.25 4.88 -3.25
N ALA A 561 -39.25 5.67 -2.88
CA ALA A 561 -39.51 6.05 -1.49
C ALA A 561 -39.70 4.82 -0.58
N ASN A 562 -40.45 3.81 -1.05
CA ASN A 562 -40.61 2.53 -0.36
C ASN A 562 -39.30 1.74 -0.25
N SER A 563 -38.41 1.84 -1.25
CA SER A 563 -37.10 1.20 -1.24
C SER A 563 -36.17 1.81 -0.18
N PHE A 564 -36.21 3.13 0.04
CA PHE A 564 -35.43 3.78 1.09
C PHE A 564 -35.89 3.40 2.49
N ALA A 565 -37.22 3.37 2.72
CA ALA A 565 -37.78 2.94 4.00
C ALA A 565 -37.34 1.51 4.33
N LYS A 566 -37.44 0.59 3.36
CA LYS A 566 -36.99 -0.80 3.50
C LYS A 566 -35.49 -0.90 3.76
N LEU A 567 -34.67 -0.14 3.04
CA LEU A 567 -33.21 -0.12 3.25
C LEU A 567 -32.80 0.44 4.61
N ARG A 568 -33.55 1.42 5.14
CA ARG A 568 -33.28 1.97 6.47
C ARG A 568 -33.59 0.94 7.55
N ALA A 569 -34.75 0.28 7.46
CA ALA A 569 -35.11 -0.80 8.37
C ALA A 569 -34.09 -1.95 8.30
N GLU A 570 -33.68 -2.35 7.09
CA GLU A 570 -32.64 -3.35 6.86
C GLU A 570 -31.30 -2.93 7.48
N ARG A 571 -30.89 -1.66 7.31
CA ARG A 571 -29.66 -1.13 7.91
C ARG A 571 -29.73 -1.13 9.44
N GLN A 572 -30.85 -0.72 10.05
CA GLN A 572 -31.03 -0.72 11.50
C GLN A 572 -30.96 -2.16 12.06
N ALA A 573 -31.68 -3.09 11.45
CA ALA A 573 -31.64 -4.51 11.84
C ALA A 573 -30.23 -5.10 11.69
N LEU A 574 -29.53 -4.78 10.60
CA LEU A 574 -28.18 -5.25 10.35
C LEU A 574 -27.16 -4.62 11.31
N SER A 575 -27.31 -3.33 11.64
CA SER A 575 -26.51 -2.64 12.64
C SER A 575 -26.64 -3.30 14.00
N ALA A 576 -27.87 -3.64 14.43
CA ALA A 576 -28.11 -4.34 15.69
C ALA A 576 -27.44 -5.72 15.69
N ARG A 577 -27.56 -6.49 14.59
CA ARG A 577 -26.87 -7.78 14.44
C ARG A 577 -25.35 -7.66 14.47
N VAL A 578 -24.78 -6.61 13.85
CA VAL A 578 -23.33 -6.36 13.91
C VAL A 578 -22.89 -6.09 15.34
N VAL A 579 -23.63 -5.27 16.09
CA VAL A 579 -23.33 -4.98 17.50
C VAL A 579 -23.42 -6.25 18.34
N ASP A 580 -24.48 -7.05 18.17
CA ASP A 580 -24.66 -8.33 18.88
C ASP A 580 -23.51 -9.32 18.63
N VAL A 581 -23.12 -9.51 17.37
CA VAL A 581 -22.02 -10.41 17.00
C VAL A 581 -20.69 -9.89 17.56
N ILE A 582 -20.42 -8.59 17.50
CA ILE A 582 -19.20 -8.01 18.06
C ILE A 582 -19.19 -8.16 19.58
N ASP A 583 -20.30 -7.88 20.26
CA ASP A 583 -20.39 -7.98 21.72
C ASP A 583 -20.29 -9.43 22.21
N THR A 584 -20.75 -10.39 21.41
CA THR A 584 -20.63 -11.82 21.72
C THR A 584 -19.17 -12.28 21.63
N PHE A 585 -18.47 -11.98 20.53
CA PHE A 585 -17.18 -12.59 20.23
C PHE A 585 -15.96 -11.72 20.56
N ALA A 586 -16.09 -10.39 20.62
CA ALA A 586 -14.95 -9.51 20.90
C ALA A 586 -14.34 -9.69 22.30
N PRO A 587 -15.11 -9.94 23.39
CA PRO A 587 -14.54 -10.18 24.71
C PRO A 587 -13.61 -11.40 24.77
N GLU A 588 -13.83 -12.42 23.94
CA GLU A 588 -12.97 -13.61 23.87
C GLU A 588 -11.58 -13.30 23.32
N ILE A 589 -11.45 -12.26 22.49
CA ILE A 589 -10.18 -11.87 21.84
C ILE A 589 -9.51 -10.70 22.55
N PHE A 590 -10.31 -9.79 23.11
CA PHE A 590 -9.86 -8.51 23.65
C PHE A 590 -10.31 -8.36 25.10
N PRO A 591 -9.42 -8.58 26.09
CA PRO A 591 -9.75 -8.49 27.52
C PRO A 591 -10.27 -7.10 27.92
N ASP A 592 -9.75 -6.03 27.31
CA ASP A 592 -10.12 -4.65 27.61
C ASP A 592 -11.33 -4.13 26.80
N PHE A 593 -12.05 -5.01 26.08
CA PHE A 593 -13.10 -4.62 25.12
C PHE A 593 -14.15 -3.67 25.70
N GLN A 594 -14.59 -3.91 26.94
CA GLN A 594 -15.63 -3.10 27.58
C GLN A 594 -15.21 -1.63 27.77
N SER A 595 -13.92 -1.37 27.96
CA SER A 595 -13.38 -0.01 28.15
C SER A 595 -13.14 0.74 26.83
N GLU A 596 -13.01 0.00 25.73
CA GLU A 596 -12.68 0.54 24.40
C GLU A 596 -13.88 0.47 23.43
N LYS A 597 -15.07 0.16 23.96
CA LYS A 597 -16.30 0.01 23.19
C LYS A 597 -16.75 1.35 22.60
N LEU A 598 -17.02 1.38 21.29
CA LEU A 598 -17.45 2.60 20.60
C LEU A 598 -18.93 2.94 20.82
N ILE A 599 -19.75 1.96 21.20
CA ILE A 599 -21.18 2.13 21.52
C ILE A 599 -21.42 1.52 22.89
N SER A 600 -21.66 2.32 23.92
CA SER A 600 -22.21 1.83 25.19
C SER A 600 -23.68 1.47 25.02
N HIS A 601 -24.13 0.37 25.61
CA HIS A 601 -25.57 0.10 25.78
C HIS A 601 -26.08 0.96 26.94
N GLU A 602 -26.04 2.29 26.79
CA GLU A 602 -26.89 3.18 27.58
C GLU A 602 -28.07 3.53 26.67
N HIS A 603 -29.28 3.35 27.20
CA HIS A 603 -30.53 3.39 26.46
C HIS A 603 -30.67 4.63 25.55
N PRO A 604 -31.28 4.53 24.36
CA PRO A 604 -31.41 5.66 23.42
C PRO A 604 -32.30 6.83 23.86
N GLU A 605 -32.76 6.87 25.11
CA GLU A 605 -33.80 7.81 25.58
C GLU A 605 -33.30 8.85 26.60
N ASP A 606 -32.07 8.77 27.11
CA ASP A 606 -31.55 9.80 28.04
C ASP A 606 -30.35 10.56 27.45
N ASP A 607 -30.64 11.71 26.82
CA ASP A 607 -29.66 12.71 26.37
C ASP A 607 -28.99 13.46 27.55
N THR A 608 -28.79 12.81 28.70
CA THR A 608 -28.15 13.42 29.89
C THR A 608 -26.89 12.66 30.31
N TYR A 609 -25.73 13.31 30.15
CA TYR A 609 -24.50 12.85 30.77
C TYR A 609 -24.57 13.11 32.28
N GLN A 610 -24.81 12.07 33.09
CA GLN A 610 -24.67 12.17 34.54
C GLN A 610 -23.19 12.00 34.93
N SER A 611 -22.62 13.03 35.58
CA SER A 611 -21.31 12.91 36.20
C SER A 611 -21.38 11.97 37.40
N ARG A 612 -20.52 10.94 37.46
CA ARG A 612 -20.35 10.12 38.66
C ARG A 612 -19.33 10.78 39.60
N LEU A 613 -19.69 10.93 40.87
CA LEU A 613 -18.77 11.39 41.91
C LEU A 613 -17.68 10.32 42.09
N LYS A 614 -16.43 10.68 41.78
CA LYS A 614 -15.26 9.84 42.04
C LYS A 614 -14.60 10.39 43.31
N SER A 615 -14.43 9.55 44.34
CA SER A 615 -13.69 9.95 45.53
C SER A 615 -12.24 10.24 45.11
N MET A 616 -11.86 11.51 45.20
CA MET A 616 -10.45 11.89 45.07
C MET A 616 -9.74 11.47 46.36
N PRO A 617 -8.56 10.83 46.29
CA PRO A 617 -7.77 10.61 47.49
C PRO A 617 -7.48 11.97 48.15
N PRO A 618 -7.52 12.06 49.49
CA PRO A 618 -7.27 13.32 50.19
C PRO A 618 -5.89 13.84 49.80
N SER A 619 -5.85 15.08 49.32
CA SER A 619 -4.61 15.79 49.03
C SER A 619 -3.87 15.98 50.34
N GLU A 620 -2.79 15.22 50.55
CA GLU A 620 -1.86 15.49 51.65
C GLU A 620 -1.27 16.90 51.46
N PRO A 621 -1.26 17.75 52.50
CA PRO A 621 -0.58 19.03 52.42
C PRO A 621 0.94 18.80 52.37
N GLU A 622 1.55 19.02 51.21
CA GLU A 622 3.00 18.99 51.04
C GLU A 622 3.67 19.97 52.02
N SER A 623 4.32 19.42 53.04
CA SER A 623 5.21 20.17 53.92
C SER A 623 6.46 20.58 53.12
N ARG A 624 6.66 21.90 53.02
CA ARG A 624 7.81 22.51 52.36
C ARG A 624 9.10 22.16 53.12
N SER A 625 9.92 21.28 52.54
CA SER A 625 11.35 21.21 52.83
C SER A 625 12.14 21.58 51.57
N ARG A 626 12.89 22.69 51.67
CA ARG A 626 13.80 23.22 50.64
C ARG A 626 15.11 22.43 50.69
N SER A 627 15.58 21.89 49.57
CA SER A 627 16.86 22.25 48.93
C SER A 627 17.31 21.23 47.87
N LYS A 628 17.93 21.77 46.79
CA LYS A 628 18.72 21.11 45.72
C LYS A 628 17.93 20.18 44.78
N ASP A 629 18.04 20.20 43.45
CA ASP A 629 18.97 20.83 42.51
C ASP A 629 18.25 21.17 41.20
N ARG A 630 18.78 22.16 40.49
CA ARG A 630 18.25 22.73 39.24
C ARG A 630 18.60 21.85 38.04
N THR A 631 17.59 21.40 37.28
CA THR A 631 17.72 21.32 35.82
C THR A 631 16.40 21.65 35.09
N SER A 632 16.58 22.39 33.99
CA SER A 632 15.70 22.54 32.83
C SER A 632 14.44 23.42 32.93
N ARG A 633 14.55 24.58 32.29
CA ARG A 633 13.45 25.36 31.72
C ARG A 633 12.87 24.60 30.52
N SER A 634 11.55 24.43 30.46
CA SER A 634 10.83 24.50 29.19
C SER A 634 9.51 25.24 29.38
N ARG A 635 9.25 26.14 28.44
CA ARG A 635 8.13 27.08 28.37
C ARG A 635 6.89 26.39 27.76
N SER A 636 5.75 26.60 28.43
CA SER A 636 4.40 26.86 27.91
C SER A 636 3.96 26.29 26.55
N ARG A 637 2.89 25.49 26.57
CA ARG A 637 1.83 25.41 25.54
C ARG A 637 0.48 25.21 26.26
N SER A 638 -0.39 26.23 26.29
CA SER A 638 -1.55 26.41 25.41
C SER A 638 -2.48 25.19 25.36
N ALA A 639 -3.64 25.35 25.99
CA ALA A 639 -4.72 24.37 26.09
C ALA A 639 -5.24 23.91 24.72
N GLY A 640 -5.33 22.59 24.56
CA GLY A 640 -6.07 21.92 23.51
C GLY A 640 -6.71 20.67 24.11
N PHE A 641 -8.00 20.49 23.89
CA PHE A 641 -8.83 19.39 24.40
C PHE A 641 -8.18 17.99 24.19
N HIS A 642 -7.91 17.28 25.30
CA HIS A 642 -7.32 15.94 25.31
C HIS A 642 -8.39 14.85 25.24
N LEU A 643 -8.64 14.33 24.04
CA LEU A 643 -9.40 13.09 23.79
C LEU A 643 -8.47 11.93 23.38
N TYR A 644 -7.15 12.13 23.47
CA TYR A 644 -6.11 11.21 22.98
C TYR A 644 -5.49 10.30 24.06
N ASP A 645 -5.66 10.61 25.35
CA ASP A 645 -4.97 9.86 26.42
C ASP A 645 -5.75 8.63 26.92
N THR A 646 -7.04 8.50 26.63
CA THR A 646 -7.86 7.39 27.16
C THR A 646 -7.68 6.06 26.41
N ILE A 647 -6.94 6.02 25.30
CA ILE A 647 -6.75 4.80 24.46
C ILE A 647 -5.30 4.25 24.57
N LEU A 648 -4.49 4.75 25.51
CA LEU A 648 -3.11 4.28 25.70
C LEU A 648 -2.92 3.69 27.09
N LYS A 649 -3.16 2.38 27.24
CA LYS A 649 -2.49 1.58 28.27
C LYS A 649 -1.47 0.64 27.62
N PRO A 650 -0.19 0.68 28.02
CA PRO A 650 0.73 -0.41 27.74
C PRO A 650 0.39 -1.61 28.62
N LEU A 651 0.31 -2.79 28.01
CA LEU A 651 0.14 -4.07 28.71
C LEU A 651 1.33 -4.30 29.67
N SER A 652 1.09 -4.16 30.97
CA SER A 652 1.97 -4.66 32.02
C SER A 652 1.44 -6.02 32.46
N ILE A 653 2.11 -7.09 32.08
CA ILE A 653 1.83 -8.45 32.55
C ILE A 653 2.22 -8.51 34.04
N LYS A 654 1.26 -8.84 34.91
CA LYS A 654 1.49 -9.15 36.33
C LYS A 654 1.46 -10.67 36.52
N SER A 655 2.46 -11.15 37.27
CA SER A 655 2.64 -12.50 37.81
C SER A 655 3.32 -13.54 36.89
N LYS A 656 4.36 -14.19 37.45
CA LYS A 656 5.20 -15.23 36.83
C LYS A 656 4.60 -16.64 36.96
N ASP A 657 3.57 -16.81 37.79
CA ASP A 657 3.12 -18.15 38.19
C ASP A 657 2.08 -18.77 37.22
N ASP A 658 1.53 -17.99 36.28
CA ASP A 658 0.58 -18.48 35.26
C ASP A 658 1.25 -19.02 33.98
N LEU A 659 2.55 -18.76 33.78
CA LEU A 659 3.28 -19.18 32.57
C LEU A 659 3.52 -20.70 32.50
N GLY A 660 3.64 -21.36 33.66
CA GLY A 660 3.86 -22.81 33.73
C GLY A 660 2.62 -23.61 33.36
N GLU A 661 1.45 -23.17 33.84
CA GLU A 661 0.14 -23.76 33.58
C GLU A 661 -0.24 -23.60 32.09
N VAL A 662 0.00 -22.41 31.53
CA VAL A 662 -0.27 -22.09 30.11
C VAL A 662 0.66 -22.85 29.17
N ASN A 663 1.95 -22.96 29.47
CA ASN A 663 2.87 -23.77 28.65
C ASN A 663 2.53 -25.25 28.65
N ARG A 664 2.04 -25.78 29.78
CA ARG A 664 1.57 -27.17 29.87
C ARG A 664 0.33 -27.39 29.00
N ARG A 665 -0.68 -26.50 29.07
CA ARG A 665 -1.89 -26.59 28.24
C ARG A 665 -1.63 -26.41 26.75
N ILE A 666 -0.69 -25.52 26.38
CA ILE A 666 -0.29 -25.33 24.98
C ILE A 666 0.37 -26.60 24.44
N ARG A 667 1.30 -27.20 25.19
CA ARG A 667 1.98 -28.44 24.79
C ARG A 667 1.02 -29.62 24.64
N ASP A 668 0.06 -29.77 25.56
CA ASP A 668 -0.94 -30.84 25.52
C ASP A 668 -1.89 -30.64 24.32
N SER A 669 -2.33 -29.40 24.06
CA SER A 669 -3.17 -29.07 22.89
C SER A 669 -2.45 -29.25 21.53
N MET A 670 -1.13 -29.08 21.49
CA MET A 670 -0.32 -29.29 20.28
C MET A 670 -0.13 -30.79 19.99
N GLN A 671 0.02 -31.63 21.01
CA GLN A 671 0.05 -33.09 20.84
C GLN A 671 -1.29 -33.64 20.36
N GLU A 672 -2.40 -33.10 20.85
CA GLU A 672 -3.74 -33.53 20.48
C GLU A 672 -4.11 -33.12 19.05
N ARG A 673 -3.71 -31.91 18.62
CA ARG A 673 -3.80 -31.46 17.21
C ARG A 673 -2.90 -32.26 16.27
N GLY A 674 -1.74 -32.73 16.76
CA GLY A 674 -0.87 -33.64 16.02
C GLY A 674 -1.54 -35.00 15.76
N ARG A 675 -2.21 -35.57 16.78
CA ARG A 675 -2.96 -36.83 16.66
C ARG A 675 -4.19 -36.71 15.76
N GLN A 676 -4.89 -35.57 15.77
CA GLN A 676 -6.03 -35.32 14.86
C GLN A 676 -5.61 -35.17 13.40
N ARG A 677 -4.44 -34.60 13.09
CA ARG A 677 -3.94 -34.50 11.71
C ARG A 677 -3.61 -35.87 11.10
N VAL A 678 -3.01 -36.76 11.88
CA VAL A 678 -2.74 -38.14 11.42
C VAL A 678 -4.03 -38.94 11.20
N ARG A 679 -5.09 -38.62 11.94
CA ARG A 679 -6.41 -39.27 11.79
C ARG A 679 -7.20 -38.77 10.58
N ASN A 680 -7.02 -37.51 10.16
CA ASN A 680 -7.71 -36.92 9.01
C ASN A 680 -7.01 -37.14 7.66
N GLU A 681 -5.79 -37.70 7.64
CA GLU A 681 -5.08 -38.07 6.41
C GLU A 681 -5.42 -39.49 5.91
N MET A 682 -6.37 -40.20 6.55
CA MET A 682 -6.72 -41.59 6.21
C MET A 682 -8.16 -41.84 5.70
N ASP A 683 -8.94 -40.81 5.33
CA ASP A 683 -10.26 -41.02 4.70
C ASP A 683 -10.37 -40.26 3.35
N PRO A 684 -10.55 -40.96 2.22
CA PRO A 684 -11.08 -40.37 1.00
C PRO A 684 -12.61 -40.59 0.95
N ASP A 685 -13.40 -39.55 0.66
CA ASP A 685 -14.50 -39.64 -0.32
C ASP A 685 -15.25 -38.30 -0.55
N GLU A 686 -15.74 -38.22 -1.79
CA GLU A 686 -16.52 -37.30 -2.64
C GLU A 686 -17.34 -36.11 -2.06
N ASP A 687 -17.34 -34.97 -2.79
CA ASP A 687 -18.52 -34.60 -3.61
C ASP A 687 -18.30 -33.35 -4.50
N VAL A 688 -18.69 -33.49 -5.78
CA VAL A 688 -18.61 -32.52 -6.88
C VAL A 688 -20.03 -32.02 -7.18
N VAL A 689 -20.25 -30.70 -7.27
CA VAL A 689 -21.46 -30.14 -7.90
C VAL A 689 -21.09 -29.01 -8.86
N SER A 690 -21.34 -29.29 -10.14
CA SER A 690 -21.35 -28.41 -11.31
C SER A 690 -22.66 -27.61 -11.40
N LEU A 691 -22.61 -26.40 -11.97
CA LEU A 691 -23.80 -25.72 -12.53
C LEU A 691 -23.42 -24.80 -13.71
N ASP A 692 -23.95 -25.17 -14.87
CA ASP A 692 -23.99 -24.45 -16.14
C ASP A 692 -25.00 -23.29 -16.13
N GLY A 693 -24.86 -22.36 -17.10
CA GLY A 693 -25.87 -21.35 -17.38
C GLY A 693 -25.43 -20.32 -18.41
N SER A 694 -25.34 -20.70 -19.69
CA SER A 694 -25.21 -19.79 -20.83
C SER A 694 -26.58 -19.55 -21.48
N ALA A 695 -26.92 -18.28 -21.69
CA ALA A 695 -28.12 -17.86 -22.42
C ALA A 695 -27.71 -17.33 -23.80
N SER A 696 -28.38 -17.84 -24.82
CA SER A 696 -28.26 -17.55 -26.24
C SER A 696 -29.15 -16.38 -26.68
N VAL A 697 -28.58 -15.47 -27.48
CA VAL A 697 -29.19 -14.64 -28.55
C VAL A 697 -28.00 -14.21 -29.41
N GLY A 698 -27.90 -14.27 -30.74
CA GLY A 698 -28.81 -14.54 -31.85
C GLY A 698 -28.20 -13.86 -33.08
N SER A 699 -27.72 -14.68 -34.03
CA SER A 699 -27.48 -14.46 -35.47
C SER A 699 -27.11 -13.08 -36.05
N GLY A 700 -26.01 -13.06 -36.82
CA GLY A 700 -25.72 -12.07 -37.87
C GLY A 700 -24.47 -12.46 -38.65
N ASP A 701 -24.66 -12.99 -39.86
CA ASP A 701 -23.65 -13.41 -40.84
C ASP A 701 -22.60 -12.35 -41.15
N ILE A 702 -21.31 -12.71 -41.15
CA ILE A 702 -20.29 -12.22 -42.11
C ILE A 702 -19.22 -13.31 -42.31
N SER A 703 -19.23 -13.90 -43.49
CA SER A 703 -18.11 -14.62 -44.12
C SER A 703 -17.02 -13.63 -44.58
N ILE A 704 -15.74 -13.98 -44.42
CA ILE A 704 -14.52 -13.57 -45.18
C ILE A 704 -13.32 -14.18 -44.42
N GLU A 705 -12.76 -15.30 -44.88
CA GLU A 705 -11.64 -15.44 -45.84
C GLU A 705 -10.25 -15.38 -45.18
N GLU A 706 -9.53 -16.51 -45.26
CA GLU A 706 -8.13 -16.68 -44.90
C GLU A 706 -7.21 -15.78 -45.74
N GLN A 707 -6.26 -15.07 -45.12
CA GLN A 707 -4.98 -14.78 -45.76
C GLN A 707 -3.79 -14.89 -44.79
N LYS A 708 -2.93 -15.86 -45.13
CA LYS A 708 -1.48 -15.86 -44.89
C LYS A 708 -0.83 -14.54 -45.32
N LYS A 709 0.17 -14.08 -44.55
CA LYS A 709 1.53 -13.63 -44.98
C LYS A 709 2.22 -12.87 -43.83
N THR A 710 3.31 -13.40 -43.27
CA THR A 710 4.71 -12.97 -43.54
C THR A 710 4.97 -11.46 -43.56
N LYS A 711 5.47 -10.91 -42.45
CA LYS A 711 6.84 -10.40 -42.27
C LYS A 711 7.07 -9.96 -40.84
#